data_AF-A0A6P1A4K7-F1
#
_entry.id   AF-A0A6P1A4K7-F1
#
_cell.length_a   1.000
_cell.length_b   1.000
_cell.length_c   1.000
_cell.angle_alpha   90.00
_cell.angle_beta   90.00
_cell.angle_gamma   90.00
#
_symmetry.space_group_name_H-M   'P 1'
#
loop_
_entity.id
_entity.type
_entity.pdbx_description
1 polymer ?
#
loop_
_entity_poly.entity_id
_entity_poly.type
_entity_poly.pdbx_seq_one_letter_code
_entity_poly.pdbx_strand_id
1 'polypeptide(L)'
;MDMKLNFHPGQHTSENPGVGTKVDFERSLKRYAKALSNLEKALEPALEEILEVFLARDEVERDRTSEVESKGNAIAKLIELDLRLKAQSDKLAEYENLAEWKENLNIPAAHWWWNLNNAQTSLLKQALNAYQHALSKTKQYPERIPTEKLLDVLLSRDRLEEVLNEQKPERSKIAEIITLDEQLKALGVALTRDRRLEDWKHHLKPPNSSWWWDFTNPLPLLRQTIEQYEKAIATVESNQPPECPQLLEMLQARDAVEKAKKGNSVLPIEDIVTIIRLDNRLKKQANAIAVSKMLTEWKQGLEIPSSYWWWELTDPKPLPNQAIDRYEKALVKLEEPPQPSSAELLEVLLARDAVEVAESGQKQPPMERLAKIIALDDRLRKQAKVIADDNLLDEWKASLKPADNWWWRLTDERSPIEQALERYEKALIALEETRNPAWDLVLEVLLARDEVEEVDKTSAPEKSVRQIVELDRRLKKQRFVIARGNQLAAWRNSLKGEDANWWWHLKPTLVGGDDEPVSLFDWVWTAAAVGFLGAAAAFMTTTTQTFFQQVEGVPAADALQNGALIAQGAALLAGAGGALTKNGQKTIENVLASLRLPPQWNSRAAFGFSCLVFLGAYSINDNLPKLGKWYQYRGNHLVRQGELLQALENYRQASKFLETAEAEAELSLAVGKVYEQLGQLDKAQIEYEKGLEAENTESIIRLGRVILLQGLQQVNWTGKMESVEQLRQAEIYLELAWNRLRTLGENEANQISVPAQRQLLKEVSLNYGLLYWAQVDFESPYEEPENLLIQSEQASENPDPRVPYLVFRAYESFRRAAQYEENLPATADGGKAKCYLELAGYVQEKLNGQTRLYAHTPPYRACYDRLIAQPGYDLYDGALVWHTINSDIPAIKAEINESEEQENEDLAITQLPEPAQVQVQATESASE
;
A
#
# COMPACT_ATOMS: atom_id res chain seq x y z
N MET A 1 33.21 -26.29 22.73
CA MET A 1 34.60 -26.31 22.22
C MET A 1 34.96 -24.85 22.06
N ASP A 2 35.50 -24.24 23.12
CA ASP A 2 35.71 -22.79 23.19
C ASP A 2 37.02 -22.43 22.48
N MET A 3 36.93 -22.00 21.22
CA MET A 3 38.05 -21.37 20.52
C MET A 3 37.96 -19.86 20.73
N LYS A 4 38.69 -19.35 21.73
CA LYS A 4 39.01 -17.92 21.83
C LYS A 4 39.99 -17.57 20.70
N LEU A 5 39.50 -16.93 19.65
CA LEU A 5 40.33 -16.32 18.61
C LEU A 5 41.00 -15.06 19.17
N ASN A 6 42.26 -15.21 19.61
CA ASN A 6 43.12 -14.08 19.95
C ASN A 6 43.70 -13.49 18.65
N PHE A 7 43.12 -12.40 18.15
CA PHE A 7 43.76 -11.56 17.13
C PHE A 7 44.75 -10.61 17.81
N HIS A 8 46.03 -10.73 17.47
CA HIS A 8 47.02 -9.68 17.72
C HIS A 8 46.94 -8.66 16.58
N PRO A 9 46.68 -7.37 16.85
CA PRO A 9 46.84 -6.33 15.85
C PRO A 9 48.33 -6.26 15.49
N GLY A 10 48.65 -6.45 14.21
CA GLY A 10 50.01 -6.27 13.73
C GLY A 10 50.51 -4.86 14.05
N GLN A 11 51.67 -4.78 14.70
CA GLN A 11 52.41 -3.54 14.88
C GLN A 11 52.78 -2.98 13.50
N HIS A 12 52.00 -2.02 13.01
CA HIS A 12 52.48 -1.10 11.99
C HIS A 12 53.11 0.10 12.70
N THR A 13 54.41 0.26 12.48
CA THR A 13 55.23 1.39 12.91
C THR A 13 54.62 2.70 12.39
N SER A 14 54.36 3.65 13.30
CA SER A 14 53.83 4.96 12.95
C SER A 14 54.88 5.78 12.21
N GLU A 15 54.68 5.96 10.90
CA GLU A 15 55.25 7.09 10.17
C GLU A 15 54.21 8.22 10.10
N ASN A 16 54.69 9.42 10.39
CA ASN A 16 54.08 10.75 10.40
C ASN A 16 52.81 10.98 9.53
N PRO A 17 51.70 11.55 10.06
CA PRO A 17 50.52 11.90 9.27
C PRO A 17 50.69 13.29 8.64
N GLY A 18 51.46 13.36 7.55
CA GLY A 18 51.56 14.55 6.71
C GLY A 18 50.72 14.40 5.45
N VAL A 19 49.63 15.19 5.33
CA VAL A 19 48.82 15.38 4.11
C VAL A 19 48.22 14.07 3.54
N GLY A 20 47.08 13.65 4.10
CA GLY A 20 46.21 12.61 3.54
C GLY A 20 45.63 13.04 2.20
N THR A 21 46.32 12.66 1.13
CA THR A 21 45.89 12.93 -0.25
C THR A 21 44.87 11.89 -0.70
N LYS A 22 43.96 12.31 -1.58
CA LYS A 22 43.14 11.62 -2.63
C LYS A 22 43.41 10.15 -3.01
N VAL A 23 44.53 9.58 -2.60
CA VAL A 23 45.02 8.22 -2.85
C VAL A 23 44.21 7.16 -2.08
N ASP A 24 43.53 7.52 -0.98
CA ASP A 24 42.93 6.53 -0.08
C ASP A 24 41.61 5.94 -0.59
N PHE A 25 40.66 6.73 -1.11
CA PHE A 25 39.38 6.17 -1.61
C PHE A 25 39.55 5.23 -2.81
N GLU A 26 40.41 5.59 -3.78
CA GLU A 26 40.72 4.70 -4.91
C GLU A 26 41.46 3.43 -4.48
N ARG A 27 42.29 3.51 -3.44
CA ARG A 27 42.99 2.34 -2.87
C ARG A 27 41.98 1.40 -2.22
N SER A 28 41.04 1.92 -1.45
CA SER A 28 39.99 1.13 -0.80
C SER A 28 39.04 0.50 -1.82
N LEU A 29 38.69 1.21 -2.89
CA LEU A 29 37.93 0.63 -4.01
C LEU A 29 38.68 -0.51 -4.71
N LYS A 30 40.01 -0.39 -4.88
CA LYS A 30 40.84 -1.48 -5.44
C LYS A 30 40.90 -2.67 -4.50
N ARG A 31 40.99 -2.45 -3.18
CA ARG A 31 40.96 -3.51 -2.17
C ARG A 31 39.62 -4.24 -2.19
N TYR A 32 38.51 -3.50 -2.18
CA TYR A 32 37.16 -4.08 -2.26
C TYR A 32 36.97 -4.87 -3.55
N ALA A 33 37.39 -4.33 -4.70
CA ALA A 33 37.34 -5.05 -5.98
C ALA A 33 38.15 -6.36 -5.97
N LYS A 34 39.32 -6.37 -5.32
CA LYS A 34 40.18 -7.55 -5.19
C LYS A 34 39.56 -8.59 -4.27
N ALA A 35 39.11 -8.19 -3.08
CA ALA A 35 38.43 -9.05 -2.12
C ALA A 35 37.21 -9.73 -2.75
N LEU A 36 36.40 -8.94 -3.46
CA LEU A 36 35.22 -9.44 -4.16
C LEU A 36 35.57 -10.40 -5.31
N SER A 37 36.65 -10.15 -6.05
CA SER A 37 37.11 -11.07 -7.10
C SER A 37 37.61 -12.40 -6.54
N ASN A 38 38.19 -12.41 -5.35
CA ASN A 38 38.58 -13.64 -4.66
C ASN A 38 37.33 -14.43 -4.25
N LEU A 39 36.36 -13.76 -3.62
CA LEU A 39 35.08 -14.35 -3.23
C LEU A 39 34.33 -14.97 -4.44
N GLU A 40 34.32 -14.29 -5.58
CA GLU A 40 33.67 -14.77 -6.80
C GLU A 40 34.33 -16.03 -7.38
N LYS A 41 35.66 -16.15 -7.26
CA LYS A 41 36.44 -17.29 -7.77
C LYS A 41 36.37 -18.51 -6.86
N ALA A 42 36.12 -18.29 -5.57
CA ALA A 42 35.99 -19.38 -4.62
C ALA A 42 34.69 -20.17 -4.88
N LEU A 43 34.85 -21.49 -5.03
CA LEU A 43 33.72 -22.41 -5.13
C LEU A 43 32.98 -22.48 -3.79
N GLU A 44 33.76 -22.55 -2.71
CA GLU A 44 33.35 -22.46 -1.30
C GLU A 44 34.26 -21.44 -0.62
N PRO A 45 33.83 -20.18 -0.47
CA PRO A 45 34.68 -19.12 0.04
C PRO A 45 35.03 -19.36 1.50
N ALA A 46 36.32 -19.29 1.84
CA ALA A 46 36.73 -19.40 3.23
C ALA A 46 36.18 -18.20 4.02
N LEU A 47 36.01 -18.40 5.33
CA LEU A 47 35.55 -17.36 6.26
C LEU A 47 36.33 -16.05 6.09
N GLU A 48 37.65 -16.18 5.96
CA GLU A 48 38.58 -15.07 5.82
C GLU A 48 38.32 -14.26 4.54
N GLU A 49 37.89 -14.92 3.46
CA GLU A 49 37.60 -14.26 2.18
C GLU A 49 36.31 -13.42 2.26
N ILE A 50 35.30 -13.93 2.97
CA ILE A 50 34.04 -13.22 3.22
C ILE A 50 34.29 -12.01 4.12
N LEU A 51 35.03 -12.22 5.21
CA LEU A 51 35.36 -11.17 6.17
C LEU A 51 36.18 -10.05 5.50
N GLU A 52 37.14 -10.41 4.65
CA GLU A 52 37.93 -9.43 3.89
C GLU A 52 37.07 -8.59 2.94
N VAL A 53 36.00 -9.15 2.34
CA VAL A 53 35.06 -8.37 1.51
C VAL A 53 34.32 -7.33 2.35
N PHE A 54 33.82 -7.71 3.54
CA PHE A 54 33.11 -6.79 4.42
C PHE A 54 34.03 -5.71 5.00
N LEU A 55 35.24 -6.07 5.43
CA LEU A 55 36.23 -5.12 5.92
C LEU A 55 36.64 -4.13 4.81
N ALA A 56 36.90 -4.62 3.59
CA ALA A 56 37.24 -3.75 2.48
C ALA A 56 36.07 -2.84 2.07
N ARG A 57 34.81 -3.29 2.21
CA ARG A 57 33.64 -2.46 1.93
C ARG A 57 33.42 -1.37 2.98
N ASP A 58 33.64 -1.70 4.26
CA ASP A 58 33.60 -0.75 5.36
C ASP A 58 34.67 0.34 5.21
N GLU A 59 35.89 -0.05 4.84
CA GLU A 59 36.98 0.87 4.52
C GLU A 59 36.58 1.84 3.39
N VAL A 60 35.93 1.34 2.33
CA VAL A 60 35.39 2.20 1.26
C VAL A 60 34.33 3.18 1.76
N GLU A 61 33.44 2.79 2.67
CA GLU A 61 32.46 3.73 3.25
C GLU A 61 33.14 4.81 4.10
N ARG A 62 34.07 4.39 4.96
CA ARG A 62 34.83 5.29 5.83
C ARG A 62 35.53 6.35 4.99
N ASP A 63 36.24 5.92 3.95
CA ASP A 63 36.96 6.82 3.05
C ASP A 63 36.00 7.68 2.23
N ARG A 64 34.85 7.14 1.79
CA ARG A 64 33.80 7.91 1.09
C ARG A 64 33.29 9.07 1.92
N THR A 65 33.07 8.86 3.23
CA THR A 65 32.55 9.92 4.11
C THR A 65 33.56 11.04 4.36
N SER A 66 34.86 10.78 4.13
CA SER A 66 35.93 11.76 4.28
C SER A 66 36.15 12.65 3.05
N GLU A 67 35.66 12.25 1.87
CA GLU A 67 35.93 12.94 0.59
C GLU A 67 34.67 13.69 0.07
N VAL A 68 34.62 15.00 0.30
CA VAL A 68 33.47 15.88 -0.03
C VAL A 68 33.24 16.05 -1.55
N GLU A 69 34.18 15.64 -2.41
CA GLU A 69 34.05 15.68 -3.87
C GLU A 69 34.50 14.37 -4.55
N SER A 70 33.85 13.24 -4.23
CA SER A 70 34.12 12.01 -4.97
C SER A 70 33.69 12.14 -6.45
N LYS A 71 34.66 12.01 -7.37
CA LYS A 71 34.43 12.07 -8.82
C LYS A 71 33.44 10.97 -9.23
N GLY A 72 32.49 11.29 -10.11
CA GLY A 72 31.44 10.36 -10.55
C GLY A 72 31.92 8.97 -11.01
N ASN A 73 33.16 8.85 -11.50
CA ASN A 73 33.75 7.55 -11.85
C ASN A 73 34.00 6.62 -10.64
N ALA A 74 34.40 7.16 -9.49
CA ALA A 74 34.66 6.37 -8.29
C ALA A 74 33.35 5.89 -7.66
N ILE A 75 32.31 6.74 -7.67
CA ILE A 75 30.94 6.36 -7.29
C ILE A 75 30.39 5.30 -8.24
N ALA A 76 30.55 5.46 -9.55
CA ALA A 76 30.12 4.46 -10.53
C ALA A 76 30.81 3.11 -10.29
N LYS A 77 32.12 3.12 -9.96
CA LYS A 77 32.85 1.89 -9.63
C LYS A 77 32.34 1.26 -8.33
N LEU A 78 32.03 2.05 -7.31
CA LEU A 78 31.43 1.55 -6.08
C LEU A 78 30.08 0.87 -6.33
N ILE A 79 29.22 1.49 -7.13
CA ILE A 79 27.92 0.91 -7.52
C ILE A 79 28.11 -0.41 -8.26
N GLU A 80 29.07 -0.49 -9.19
CA GLU A 80 29.41 -1.72 -9.90
C GLU A 80 29.84 -2.84 -8.93
N LEU A 81 30.70 -2.52 -7.96
CA LEU A 81 31.18 -3.49 -6.95
C LEU A 81 30.06 -3.92 -6.00
N ASP A 82 29.19 -3.01 -5.58
CA ASP A 82 28.03 -3.33 -4.74
C ASP A 82 27.01 -4.23 -5.45
N LEU A 83 26.80 -4.04 -6.76
CA LEU A 83 25.98 -4.95 -7.56
C LEU A 83 26.60 -6.35 -7.66
N ARG A 84 27.92 -6.44 -7.78
CA ARG A 84 28.65 -7.72 -7.78
C ARG A 84 28.55 -8.41 -6.42
N LEU A 85 28.68 -7.69 -5.31
CA LEU A 85 28.49 -8.23 -3.97
C LEU A 85 27.06 -8.75 -3.77
N LYS A 86 26.06 -7.98 -4.23
CA LYS A 86 24.66 -8.40 -4.19
C LYS A 86 24.41 -9.68 -4.99
N ALA A 87 25.12 -9.89 -6.10
CA ALA A 87 25.05 -11.14 -6.87
C ALA A 87 25.64 -12.35 -6.13
N GLN A 88 26.49 -12.13 -5.12
CA GLN A 88 27.01 -13.18 -4.23
C GLN A 88 26.15 -13.39 -2.96
N SER A 89 25.02 -12.69 -2.82
CA SER A 89 24.19 -12.75 -1.61
C SER A 89 23.74 -14.17 -1.23
N ASP A 90 23.43 -15.03 -2.20
CA ASP A 90 23.05 -16.42 -1.94
C ASP A 90 24.20 -17.22 -1.30
N LYS A 91 25.45 -17.04 -1.77
CA LYS A 91 26.64 -17.68 -1.16
C LYS A 91 26.93 -17.17 0.25
N LEU A 92 26.63 -15.90 0.51
CA LEU A 92 26.85 -15.27 1.82
C LEU A 92 25.76 -15.70 2.83
N ALA A 93 24.53 -15.93 2.37
CA ALA A 93 23.41 -16.32 3.21
C ALA A 93 23.51 -17.76 3.76
N GLU A 94 24.35 -18.62 3.17
CA GLU A 94 24.57 -20.01 3.61
C GLU A 94 25.43 -20.11 4.89
N TYR A 95 26.07 -19.02 5.33
CA TYR A 95 26.90 -19.02 6.54
C TYR A 95 26.08 -18.72 7.81
N GLU A 96 25.91 -19.73 8.66
CA GLU A 96 25.11 -19.66 9.91
C GLU A 96 25.57 -18.55 10.87
N ASN A 97 26.86 -18.20 10.87
CA ASN A 97 27.44 -17.22 11.82
C ASN A 97 27.30 -15.76 11.38
N LEU A 98 26.62 -15.47 10.26
CA LEU A 98 26.46 -14.10 9.77
C LEU A 98 25.70 -13.22 10.77
N ALA A 99 24.80 -13.80 11.57
CA ALA A 99 24.08 -13.10 12.64
C ALA A 99 25.02 -12.71 13.80
N GLU A 100 25.93 -13.60 14.20
CA GLU A 100 26.91 -13.35 15.26
C GLU A 100 27.95 -12.30 14.85
N TRP A 101 28.30 -12.20 13.56
CA TRP A 101 29.21 -11.16 13.08
C TRP A 101 28.56 -9.78 13.02
N LYS A 102 27.24 -9.71 12.79
CA LYS A 102 26.50 -8.44 12.88
C LYS A 102 26.53 -7.85 14.30
N GLU A 103 26.68 -8.68 15.32
CA GLU A 103 26.83 -8.21 16.70
C GLU A 103 28.26 -7.74 17.01
N ASN A 104 29.28 -8.26 16.32
CA ASN A 104 30.69 -7.99 16.61
C ASN A 104 31.32 -6.93 15.70
N LEU A 105 30.83 -6.77 14.47
CA LEU A 105 31.26 -5.73 13.54
C LEU A 105 30.38 -4.51 13.79
N ASN A 106 30.92 -3.48 14.46
CA ASN A 106 30.23 -2.26 14.88
C ASN A 106 29.84 -1.35 13.69
N ILE A 107 28.96 -1.84 12.81
CA ILE A 107 28.63 -1.25 11.51
C ILE A 107 27.18 -0.72 11.55
N PRO A 108 26.92 0.52 11.09
CA PRO A 108 25.59 1.11 11.16
C PRO A 108 24.51 0.32 10.42
N ALA A 109 23.34 0.13 11.05
CA ALA A 109 22.21 -0.61 10.47
C ALA A 109 21.63 0.02 9.18
N ALA A 110 22.03 1.24 8.83
CA ALA A 110 21.60 1.96 7.62
C ALA A 110 22.27 1.45 6.33
N HIS A 111 23.33 0.64 6.41
CA HIS A 111 23.99 0.12 5.21
C HIS A 111 23.14 -0.98 4.55
N TRP A 112 22.85 -0.85 3.25
CA TRP A 112 21.94 -1.75 2.53
C TRP A 112 22.35 -3.24 2.61
N TRP A 113 23.65 -3.50 2.72
CA TRP A 113 24.20 -4.86 2.81
C TRP A 113 24.03 -5.47 4.21
N TRP A 114 23.73 -4.66 5.24
CA TRP A 114 23.27 -5.11 6.57
C TRP A 114 21.95 -5.90 6.49
N ASN A 115 21.14 -5.61 5.47
CA ASN A 115 19.86 -6.26 5.17
C ASN A 115 19.99 -7.47 4.23
N LEU A 116 21.21 -7.99 3.98
CA LEU A 116 21.43 -9.18 3.15
C LEU A 116 20.83 -10.48 3.73
N ASN A 117 20.23 -10.44 4.93
CA ASN A 117 19.45 -11.55 5.49
C ASN A 117 17.99 -11.17 5.68
N ASN A 118 17.15 -11.50 4.69
CA ASN A 118 15.79 -11.93 4.98
C ASN A 118 15.61 -13.31 4.35
N ALA A 119 16.03 -14.36 5.08
CA ALA A 119 15.76 -15.75 4.72
C ALA A 119 14.25 -16.01 4.49
N GLN A 120 13.37 -15.17 5.04
CA GLN A 120 11.93 -15.25 4.79
C GLN A 120 11.54 -14.89 3.35
N THR A 121 12.10 -13.83 2.75
CA THR A 121 11.86 -13.50 1.33
C THR A 121 12.49 -14.52 0.38
N SER A 122 13.53 -15.24 0.84
CA SER A 122 14.14 -16.33 0.07
C SER A 122 13.21 -17.55 0.01
N LEU A 123 12.52 -17.91 1.09
CA LEU A 123 11.65 -19.09 1.12
C LEU A 123 10.48 -19.01 0.13
N LEU A 124 9.77 -17.87 0.06
CA LEU A 124 8.69 -17.68 -0.92
C LEU A 124 9.21 -17.71 -2.35
N LYS A 125 10.35 -17.05 -2.60
CA LYS A 125 10.99 -17.03 -3.92
C LYS A 125 11.49 -18.43 -4.31
N GLN A 126 12.05 -19.20 -3.38
CA GLN A 126 12.51 -20.56 -3.60
C GLN A 126 11.34 -21.52 -3.87
N ALA A 127 10.26 -21.45 -3.08
CA ALA A 127 9.06 -22.26 -3.29
C ALA A 127 8.40 -21.95 -4.64
N LEU A 128 8.30 -20.66 -4.99
CA LEU A 128 7.74 -20.22 -6.26
C LEU A 128 8.61 -20.63 -7.46
N ASN A 129 9.93 -20.49 -7.36
CA ASN A 129 10.87 -20.97 -8.37
C ASN A 129 10.83 -22.51 -8.52
N ALA A 130 10.69 -23.24 -7.41
CA ALA A 130 10.57 -24.70 -7.42
C ALA A 130 9.29 -25.15 -8.14
N TYR A 131 8.16 -24.48 -7.87
CA TYR A 131 6.89 -24.76 -8.55
C TYR A 131 6.96 -24.44 -10.04
N GLN A 132 7.51 -23.28 -10.41
CA GLN A 132 7.73 -22.91 -11.81
C GLN A 132 8.67 -23.90 -12.54
N HIS A 133 9.72 -24.37 -11.87
CA HIS A 133 10.67 -25.35 -12.42
C HIS A 133 10.04 -26.74 -12.59
N ALA A 134 9.20 -27.18 -11.66
CA ALA A 134 8.46 -28.43 -11.79
C ALA A 134 7.52 -28.37 -13.02
N LEU A 135 6.79 -27.26 -13.18
CA LEU A 135 5.92 -27.03 -14.34
C LEU A 135 6.68 -26.89 -15.67
N SER A 136 7.88 -26.32 -15.68
CA SER A 136 8.68 -26.21 -16.91
C SER A 136 9.23 -27.57 -17.34
N LYS A 137 9.60 -28.45 -16.40
CA LYS A 137 10.04 -29.81 -16.69
C LYS A 137 8.97 -30.68 -17.33
N THR A 138 7.69 -30.48 -16.99
CA THR A 138 6.61 -31.26 -17.64
C THR A 138 6.46 -30.91 -19.12
N LYS A 139 6.78 -29.67 -19.53
CA LYS A 139 6.76 -29.24 -20.94
C LYS A 139 7.79 -29.96 -21.82
N GLN A 140 8.82 -30.57 -21.22
CA GLN A 140 9.81 -31.37 -21.95
C GLN A 140 9.25 -32.74 -22.39
N TYR A 141 8.07 -33.13 -21.91
CA TYR A 141 7.44 -34.42 -22.17
C TYR A 141 6.05 -34.24 -22.80
N PRO A 142 5.96 -33.70 -24.03
CA PRO A 142 4.68 -33.34 -24.65
C PRO A 142 3.75 -34.54 -24.89
N GLU A 143 4.28 -35.74 -25.08
CA GLU A 143 3.49 -36.94 -25.37
C GLU A 143 3.04 -37.69 -24.11
N ARG A 144 3.91 -37.78 -23.10
CA ARG A 144 3.65 -38.52 -21.86
C ARG A 144 4.55 -38.02 -20.74
N ILE A 145 3.96 -37.28 -19.80
CA ILE A 145 4.67 -36.77 -18.63
C ILE A 145 4.94 -37.95 -17.68
N PRO A 146 6.21 -38.20 -17.29
CA PRO A 146 6.52 -39.20 -16.29
C PRO A 146 5.79 -38.90 -14.98
N THR A 147 5.25 -39.93 -14.35
CA THR A 147 4.47 -39.79 -13.13
C THR A 147 5.25 -39.11 -12.00
N GLU A 148 6.56 -39.34 -11.92
CA GLU A 148 7.42 -38.69 -10.93
C GLU A 148 7.44 -37.16 -11.12
N LYS A 149 7.33 -36.69 -12.37
CA LYS A 149 7.27 -35.24 -12.68
C LYS A 149 5.91 -34.65 -12.34
N LEU A 150 4.83 -35.42 -12.48
CA LEU A 150 3.49 -34.99 -12.05
C LEU A 150 3.43 -34.84 -10.52
N LEU A 151 4.03 -35.79 -9.78
CA LEU A 151 4.15 -35.69 -8.34
C LEU A 151 5.00 -34.50 -7.90
N ASP A 152 6.13 -34.25 -8.56
CA ASP A 152 7.01 -33.08 -8.30
C ASP A 152 6.22 -31.76 -8.39
N VAL A 153 5.30 -31.64 -9.36
CA VAL A 153 4.45 -30.45 -9.53
C VAL A 153 3.46 -30.30 -8.38
N LEU A 154 2.78 -31.38 -7.97
CA LEU A 154 1.83 -31.34 -6.85
C LEU A 154 2.53 -30.99 -5.52
N LEU A 155 3.66 -31.63 -5.23
CA LEU A 155 4.43 -31.40 -4.01
C LEU A 155 5.03 -29.98 -3.95
N SER A 156 5.50 -29.45 -5.09
CA SER A 156 6.01 -28.07 -5.13
C SER A 156 4.90 -27.03 -4.96
N ARG A 157 3.66 -27.32 -5.42
CA ARG A 157 2.51 -26.45 -5.14
C ARG A 157 2.08 -26.49 -3.67
N ASP A 158 2.10 -27.67 -3.04
CA ASP A 158 1.83 -27.82 -1.61
C ASP A 158 2.84 -27.02 -0.77
N ARG A 159 4.13 -27.13 -1.09
CA ARG A 159 5.18 -26.35 -0.41
C ARG A 159 5.01 -24.84 -0.60
N LEU A 160 4.54 -24.41 -1.78
CA LEU A 160 4.22 -23.01 -2.00
C LEU A 160 3.02 -22.56 -1.14
N GLU A 161 2.00 -23.40 -0.99
CA GLU A 161 0.84 -23.10 -0.12
C GLU A 161 1.25 -22.97 1.36
N GLU A 162 2.14 -23.85 1.83
CA GLU A 162 2.69 -23.79 3.19
C GLU A 162 3.39 -22.44 3.44
N VAL A 163 4.26 -22.02 2.52
CA VAL A 163 4.94 -20.72 2.64
C VAL A 163 3.97 -19.54 2.52
N LEU A 164 2.92 -19.64 1.71
CA LEU A 164 1.89 -18.59 1.59
C LEU A 164 1.02 -18.45 2.84
N ASN A 165 0.82 -19.53 3.59
CA ASN A 165 0.12 -19.50 4.88
C ASN A 165 0.95 -18.79 5.96
N GLU A 166 2.28 -18.89 5.89
CA GLU A 166 3.20 -18.22 6.81
C GLU A 166 3.51 -16.78 6.39
N GLN A 167 3.46 -16.47 5.10
CA GLN A 167 3.88 -15.19 4.53
C GLN A 167 2.85 -14.60 3.57
N LYS A 168 2.39 -13.37 3.83
CA LYS A 168 1.55 -12.64 2.88
C LYS A 168 2.37 -12.19 1.66
N PRO A 169 2.08 -12.68 0.44
CA PRO A 169 2.83 -12.30 -0.75
C PRO A 169 2.53 -10.86 -1.19
N GLU A 170 3.50 -10.21 -1.84
CA GLU A 170 3.29 -8.97 -2.58
C GLU A 170 2.34 -9.16 -3.76
N ARG A 171 1.64 -8.09 -4.18
CA ARG A 171 0.65 -8.15 -5.28
C ARG A 171 1.23 -8.69 -6.60
N SER A 172 2.49 -8.40 -6.90
CA SER A 172 3.17 -8.89 -8.10
C SER A 172 3.31 -10.42 -8.11
N LYS A 173 3.58 -11.02 -6.95
CA LYS A 173 3.74 -12.47 -6.79
C LYS A 173 2.41 -13.23 -6.84
N ILE A 174 1.32 -12.59 -6.43
CA ILE A 174 -0.03 -13.17 -6.57
C ILE A 174 -0.38 -13.43 -8.05
N ALA A 175 -0.09 -12.48 -8.94
CA ALA A 175 -0.36 -12.63 -10.37
C ALA A 175 0.48 -13.76 -11.01
N GLU A 176 1.73 -13.91 -10.57
CA GLU A 176 2.62 -14.98 -11.01
C GLU A 176 2.08 -16.36 -10.58
N ILE A 177 1.61 -16.50 -9.34
CA ILE A 177 0.99 -17.74 -8.81
C ILE A 177 -0.25 -18.14 -9.61
N ILE A 178 -1.13 -17.18 -9.93
CA ILE A 178 -2.33 -17.43 -10.75
C ILE A 178 -1.95 -18.01 -12.11
N THR A 179 -0.92 -17.46 -12.75
CA THR A 179 -0.45 -17.90 -14.07
C THR A 179 0.15 -19.32 -14.03
N LEU A 180 0.81 -19.69 -12.93
CA LEU A 180 1.32 -21.04 -12.72
C LEU A 180 0.19 -22.04 -12.42
N ASP A 181 -0.83 -21.64 -11.66
CA ASP A 181 -2.01 -22.47 -11.37
C ASP A 181 -2.85 -22.75 -12.62
N GLU A 182 -2.91 -21.83 -13.58
CA GLU A 182 -3.50 -22.10 -14.90
C GLU A 182 -2.72 -23.17 -15.68
N GLN A 183 -1.39 -23.15 -15.59
CA GLN A 183 -0.54 -24.19 -16.20
C GLN A 183 -0.75 -25.56 -15.53
N LEU A 184 -0.91 -25.58 -14.20
CA LEU A 184 -1.26 -26.81 -13.47
C LEU A 184 -2.63 -27.35 -13.90
N LYS A 185 -3.65 -26.49 -14.09
CA LYS A 185 -4.96 -26.91 -14.61
C LYS A 185 -4.84 -27.57 -15.99
N ALA A 186 -3.95 -27.08 -16.86
CA ALA A 186 -3.69 -27.69 -18.16
C ALA A 186 -3.08 -29.11 -18.05
N LEU A 187 -2.39 -29.42 -16.94
CA LEU A 187 -1.89 -30.77 -16.65
C LEU A 187 -2.97 -31.72 -16.11
N GLY A 188 -4.18 -31.22 -15.86
CA GLY A 188 -5.29 -31.99 -15.28
C GLY A 188 -5.46 -33.34 -15.97
N VAL A 189 -5.58 -33.38 -17.31
CA VAL A 189 -5.76 -34.64 -18.07
C VAL A 189 -4.66 -35.66 -17.81
N ALA A 190 -3.41 -35.23 -17.68
CA ALA A 190 -2.29 -36.12 -17.40
C ALA A 190 -2.33 -36.66 -15.97
N LEU A 191 -2.63 -35.78 -14.99
CA LEU A 191 -2.81 -36.13 -13.59
C LEU A 191 -3.96 -37.12 -13.40
N THR A 192 -5.09 -36.87 -14.06
CA THR A 192 -6.28 -37.69 -13.93
C THR A 192 -6.13 -39.09 -14.53
N ARG A 193 -5.24 -39.26 -15.52
CA ARG A 193 -4.94 -40.58 -16.12
C ARG A 193 -3.97 -41.41 -15.26
N ASP A 194 -3.29 -40.79 -14.31
CA ASP A 194 -2.34 -41.49 -13.46
C ASP A 194 -3.06 -42.22 -12.32
N ARG A 195 -3.09 -43.55 -12.39
CA ARG A 195 -3.75 -44.38 -11.37
C ARG A 195 -3.15 -44.18 -9.98
N ARG A 196 -1.91 -43.68 -9.88
CA ARG A 196 -1.23 -43.41 -8.61
C ARG A 196 -1.73 -42.15 -7.90
N LEU A 197 -2.53 -41.30 -8.54
CA LEU A 197 -3.03 -40.07 -7.92
C LEU A 197 -3.86 -40.35 -6.65
N GLU A 198 -4.74 -41.35 -6.70
CA GLU A 198 -5.53 -41.75 -5.53
C GLU A 198 -4.66 -42.40 -4.44
N ASP A 199 -3.64 -43.17 -4.85
CA ASP A 199 -2.64 -43.70 -3.91
C ASP A 199 -1.88 -42.56 -3.24
N TRP A 200 -1.47 -41.52 -3.96
CA TRP A 200 -0.79 -40.36 -3.40
C TRP A 200 -1.67 -39.58 -2.44
N LYS A 201 -2.94 -39.33 -2.79
CA LYS A 201 -3.90 -38.70 -1.87
C LYS A 201 -4.00 -39.47 -0.55
N HIS A 202 -4.08 -40.80 -0.64
CA HIS A 202 -4.19 -41.66 0.53
C HIS A 202 -2.95 -41.57 1.44
N HIS A 203 -1.75 -41.53 0.86
CA HIS A 203 -0.49 -41.53 1.61
C HIS A 203 -0.07 -40.14 2.11
N LEU A 204 -0.26 -39.09 1.30
CA LEU A 204 0.18 -37.73 1.60
C LEU A 204 -0.85 -36.92 2.39
N LYS A 205 -2.13 -37.32 2.37
CA LYS A 205 -3.24 -36.67 3.08
C LYS A 205 -3.26 -35.14 2.89
N PRO A 206 -3.34 -34.65 1.64
CA PRO A 206 -3.34 -33.21 1.38
C PRO A 206 -4.55 -32.53 2.05
N PRO A 207 -4.45 -31.24 2.42
CA PRO A 207 -5.57 -30.49 2.98
C PRO A 207 -6.80 -30.50 2.06
N ASN A 208 -8.01 -30.58 2.63
CA ASN A 208 -9.27 -30.55 1.86
C ASN A 208 -9.47 -29.25 1.04
N SER A 209 -8.68 -28.21 1.29
CA SER A 209 -8.68 -26.94 0.54
C SER A 209 -7.82 -26.97 -0.73
N SER A 210 -7.00 -27.99 -0.92
CA SER A 210 -6.02 -28.07 -2.02
C SER A 210 -6.67 -28.65 -3.28
N TRP A 211 -7.44 -27.81 -4.00
CA TRP A 211 -8.19 -28.19 -5.20
C TRP A 211 -7.37 -28.92 -6.27
N TRP A 212 -6.05 -28.70 -6.31
CA TRP A 212 -5.15 -29.36 -7.27
C TRP A 212 -4.92 -30.85 -6.97
N TRP A 213 -5.37 -31.37 -5.84
CA TRP A 213 -5.44 -32.81 -5.61
C TRP A 213 -6.74 -33.40 -6.17
N ASP A 214 -7.83 -32.65 -6.24
CA ASP A 214 -9.16 -33.16 -6.60
C ASP A 214 -9.42 -33.26 -8.12
N PHE A 215 -8.38 -33.54 -8.92
CA PHE A 215 -8.56 -33.93 -10.31
C PHE A 215 -9.26 -35.31 -10.38
N THR A 216 -10.58 -35.34 -10.35
CA THR A 216 -11.36 -36.57 -10.45
C THR A 216 -11.31 -37.15 -11.86
N ASN A 217 -11.03 -38.46 -11.94
CA ASN A 217 -11.03 -39.40 -13.09
C ASN A 217 -11.57 -38.83 -14.43
N PRO A 218 -10.85 -38.90 -15.57
CA PRO A 218 -11.20 -38.09 -16.72
C PRO A 218 -12.47 -38.68 -17.32
N LEU A 219 -13.52 -37.86 -17.42
CA LEU A 219 -14.55 -38.08 -18.41
C LEU A 219 -13.83 -38.42 -19.73
N PRO A 220 -14.22 -39.50 -20.44
CA PRO A 220 -13.54 -39.89 -21.66
C PRO A 220 -13.44 -38.66 -22.55
N LEU A 221 -12.23 -38.39 -23.07
CA LEU A 221 -11.98 -37.23 -23.93
C LEU A 221 -13.12 -37.17 -24.93
N LEU A 222 -13.84 -36.06 -24.94
CA LEU A 222 -15.03 -35.89 -25.77
C LEU A 222 -14.79 -36.39 -27.20
N ARG A 223 -13.60 -36.11 -27.75
CA ARG A 223 -13.17 -36.57 -29.07
C ARG A 223 -13.14 -38.09 -29.24
N GLN A 224 -12.66 -38.83 -28.24
CA GLN A 224 -12.66 -40.29 -28.25
C GLN A 224 -14.09 -40.85 -28.21
N THR A 225 -15.00 -40.22 -27.45
CA THR A 225 -16.42 -40.64 -27.45
C THR A 225 -17.12 -40.31 -28.78
N ILE A 226 -16.74 -39.19 -29.42
CA ILE A 226 -17.24 -38.82 -30.75
C ILE A 226 -16.77 -39.84 -31.81
N GLU A 227 -15.50 -40.24 -31.78
CA GLU A 227 -14.95 -41.26 -32.69
C GLU A 227 -15.61 -42.63 -32.49
N GLN A 228 -15.88 -43.04 -31.24
CA GLN A 228 -16.63 -44.26 -30.95
C GLN A 228 -18.07 -44.19 -31.48
N TYR A 229 -18.74 -43.04 -31.32
CA TYR A 229 -20.07 -42.82 -31.87
C TYR A 229 -20.06 -42.87 -33.41
N GLU A 230 -19.05 -42.24 -34.05
CA GLU A 230 -18.87 -42.28 -35.51
C GLU A 230 -18.61 -43.70 -36.04
N LYS A 231 -17.83 -44.51 -35.32
CA LYS A 231 -17.58 -45.91 -35.68
C LYS A 231 -18.82 -46.79 -35.50
N ALA A 232 -19.53 -46.63 -34.38
CA ALA A 232 -20.71 -47.42 -34.09
C ALA A 232 -21.83 -47.13 -35.11
N ILE A 233 -22.05 -45.86 -35.46
CA ILE A 233 -23.04 -45.50 -36.46
C ILE A 233 -22.67 -45.94 -37.88
N ALA A 234 -21.38 -45.89 -38.25
CA ALA A 234 -20.92 -46.41 -39.53
C ALA A 234 -21.14 -47.93 -39.63
N THR A 235 -20.96 -48.67 -38.53
CA THR A 235 -21.18 -50.12 -38.45
C THR A 235 -22.67 -50.46 -38.65
N VAL A 236 -23.57 -49.66 -38.07
CA VAL A 236 -25.02 -49.77 -38.27
C VAL A 236 -25.39 -49.44 -39.73
N GLU A 237 -24.81 -48.39 -40.31
CA GLU A 237 -25.08 -48.01 -41.70
C GLU A 237 -24.59 -49.06 -42.72
N SER A 238 -23.47 -49.75 -42.43
CA SER A 238 -22.93 -50.79 -43.32
C SER A 238 -23.72 -52.10 -43.30
N ASN A 239 -24.50 -52.37 -42.25
CA ASN A 239 -25.27 -53.59 -42.10
C ASN A 239 -26.77 -53.29 -42.21
N GLN A 240 -27.38 -53.55 -43.38
CA GLN A 240 -28.83 -53.43 -43.57
C GLN A 240 -29.48 -54.81 -43.80
N PRO A 241 -30.39 -55.28 -42.91
CA PRO A 241 -30.85 -54.63 -41.68
C PRO A 241 -29.82 -54.72 -40.53
N PRO A 242 -29.69 -53.68 -39.68
CA PRO A 242 -28.72 -53.69 -38.59
C PRO A 242 -29.15 -54.65 -37.48
N GLU A 243 -28.19 -55.36 -36.90
CA GLU A 243 -28.47 -56.26 -35.78
C GLU A 243 -28.71 -55.48 -34.48
N CYS A 244 -29.57 -56.01 -33.59
CA CYS A 244 -29.91 -55.35 -32.32
C CYS A 244 -28.67 -54.94 -31.47
N PRO A 245 -27.61 -55.76 -31.34
CA PRO A 245 -26.41 -55.36 -30.59
C PRO A 245 -25.72 -54.11 -31.17
N GLN A 246 -25.74 -53.95 -32.49
CA GLN A 246 -25.10 -52.82 -33.17
C GLN A 246 -25.89 -51.52 -32.94
N LEU A 247 -27.23 -51.62 -32.94
CA LEU A 247 -28.10 -50.50 -32.58
C LEU A 247 -27.89 -50.07 -31.12
N LEU A 248 -27.75 -51.02 -30.19
CA LEU A 248 -27.48 -50.73 -28.79
C LEU A 248 -26.11 -50.08 -28.58
N GLU A 249 -25.06 -50.60 -29.22
CA GLU A 249 -23.70 -50.03 -29.16
C GLU A 249 -23.66 -48.59 -29.67
N MET A 250 -24.36 -48.31 -30.77
CA MET A 250 -24.51 -46.95 -31.31
C MET A 250 -25.20 -45.99 -30.31
N LEU A 251 -26.26 -46.44 -29.64
CA LEU A 251 -26.98 -45.63 -28.65
C LEU A 251 -26.15 -45.40 -27.37
N GLN A 252 -25.42 -46.41 -26.90
CA GLN A 252 -24.50 -46.29 -25.77
C GLN A 252 -23.34 -45.33 -26.07
N ALA A 253 -22.79 -45.40 -27.28
CA ALA A 253 -21.75 -44.46 -27.72
C ALA A 253 -22.27 -43.02 -27.75
N ARG A 254 -23.54 -42.80 -28.12
CA ARG A 254 -24.17 -41.46 -28.08
C ARG A 254 -24.32 -40.92 -26.65
N ASP A 255 -24.75 -41.76 -25.72
CA ASP A 255 -24.88 -41.39 -24.30
C ASP A 255 -23.52 -41.00 -23.68
N ALA A 256 -22.47 -41.74 -24.02
CA ALA A 256 -21.10 -41.43 -23.60
C ALA A 256 -20.65 -40.02 -24.05
N VAL A 257 -21.04 -39.58 -25.26
CA VAL A 257 -20.77 -38.22 -25.76
C VAL A 257 -21.48 -37.15 -24.91
N GLU A 258 -22.75 -37.36 -24.51
CA GLU A 258 -23.46 -36.39 -23.67
C GLU A 258 -22.89 -36.31 -22.25
N LYS A 259 -22.50 -37.44 -21.66
CA LYS A 259 -21.82 -37.47 -20.36
C LYS A 259 -20.49 -36.72 -20.42
N ALA A 260 -19.72 -36.88 -21.48
CA ALA A 260 -18.45 -36.17 -21.67
C ALA A 260 -18.64 -34.65 -21.86
N LYS A 261 -19.75 -34.20 -22.48
CA LYS A 261 -20.04 -32.75 -22.65
C LYS A 261 -20.28 -32.02 -21.34
N LYS A 262 -20.88 -32.66 -20.33
CA LYS A 262 -21.21 -32.02 -19.05
C LYS A 262 -19.98 -31.58 -18.25
N GLY A 263 -18.79 -32.12 -18.52
CA GLY A 263 -17.55 -31.75 -17.84
C GLY A 263 -16.70 -30.67 -18.53
N ASN A 264 -17.05 -30.23 -19.74
CA ASN A 264 -16.26 -29.26 -20.51
C ASN A 264 -17.04 -27.94 -20.65
N SER A 265 -16.49 -26.85 -20.10
CA SER A 265 -17.15 -25.53 -20.09
C SER A 265 -17.18 -24.84 -21.46
N VAL A 266 -16.34 -25.26 -22.41
CA VAL A 266 -16.35 -24.75 -23.80
C VAL A 266 -15.97 -25.89 -24.76
N LEU A 267 -16.85 -26.23 -25.70
CA LEU A 267 -16.61 -27.24 -26.74
C LEU A 267 -15.99 -26.60 -27.99
N PRO A 268 -14.95 -27.21 -28.61
CA PRO A 268 -14.48 -26.79 -29.92
C PRO A 268 -15.60 -26.87 -30.97
N ILE A 269 -15.70 -25.87 -31.85
CA ILE A 269 -16.75 -25.78 -32.88
C ILE A 269 -16.75 -27.02 -33.79
N GLU A 270 -15.57 -27.57 -34.10
CA GLU A 270 -15.39 -28.77 -34.93
C GLU A 270 -16.06 -30.01 -34.33
N ASP A 271 -16.00 -30.16 -33.00
CA ASP A 271 -16.60 -31.27 -32.27
C ASP A 271 -18.14 -31.13 -32.26
N ILE A 272 -18.65 -29.91 -32.10
CA ILE A 272 -20.09 -29.61 -32.16
C ILE A 272 -20.65 -29.96 -33.55
N VAL A 273 -19.98 -29.52 -34.61
CA VAL A 273 -20.39 -29.80 -36.01
C VAL A 273 -20.40 -31.31 -36.28
N THR A 274 -19.40 -32.03 -35.75
CA THR A 274 -19.33 -33.49 -35.89
C THR A 274 -20.47 -34.19 -35.15
N ILE A 275 -20.77 -33.79 -33.91
CA ILE A 275 -21.89 -34.36 -33.14
C ILE A 275 -23.22 -34.15 -33.88
N ILE A 276 -23.49 -32.93 -34.38
CA ILE A 276 -24.70 -32.62 -35.15
C ILE A 276 -24.83 -33.51 -36.39
N ARG A 277 -23.71 -33.71 -37.11
CA ARG A 277 -23.64 -34.57 -38.30
C ARG A 277 -23.96 -36.04 -37.95
N LEU A 278 -23.40 -36.57 -36.85
CA LEU A 278 -23.66 -37.93 -36.40
C LEU A 278 -25.11 -38.12 -35.92
N ASP A 279 -25.69 -37.13 -35.23
CA ASP A 279 -27.10 -37.17 -34.82
C ASP A 279 -28.08 -37.18 -36.01
N ASN A 280 -27.73 -36.48 -37.09
CA ASN A 280 -28.52 -36.55 -38.32
C ASN A 280 -28.42 -37.92 -39.01
N ARG A 281 -27.27 -38.61 -38.91
CA ARG A 281 -27.13 -39.99 -39.36
C ARG A 281 -27.95 -40.94 -38.49
N LEU A 282 -27.99 -40.71 -37.17
CA LEU A 282 -28.74 -41.55 -36.23
C LEU A 282 -30.25 -41.48 -36.52
N LYS A 283 -30.75 -40.28 -36.83
CA LYS A 283 -32.15 -40.08 -37.25
C LYS A 283 -32.53 -40.91 -38.48
N LYS A 284 -31.61 -41.16 -39.42
CA LYS A 284 -31.90 -42.02 -40.58
C LYS A 284 -32.10 -43.50 -40.19
N GLN A 285 -31.57 -43.91 -39.05
CA GLN A 285 -31.74 -45.26 -38.50
C GLN A 285 -33.01 -45.39 -37.63
N ALA A 286 -33.78 -44.31 -37.44
CA ALA A 286 -34.95 -44.29 -36.56
C ALA A 286 -35.97 -45.40 -36.88
N ASN A 287 -36.19 -45.70 -38.16
CA ASN A 287 -37.10 -46.77 -38.58
C ASN A 287 -36.59 -48.17 -38.15
N ALA A 288 -35.29 -48.43 -38.27
CA ALA A 288 -34.69 -49.69 -37.83
C ALA A 288 -34.75 -49.85 -36.30
N ILE A 289 -34.60 -48.74 -35.57
CA ILE A 289 -34.69 -48.68 -34.11
C ILE A 289 -36.14 -48.91 -33.64
N ALA A 290 -37.12 -48.28 -34.29
CA ALA A 290 -38.54 -48.33 -33.95
C ALA A 290 -39.15 -49.74 -34.09
N VAL A 291 -38.62 -50.56 -35.00
CA VAL A 291 -39.09 -51.95 -35.23
C VAL A 291 -38.58 -52.92 -34.16
N SER A 292 -37.51 -52.58 -33.43
CA SER A 292 -36.98 -53.46 -32.38
C SER A 292 -37.88 -53.43 -31.13
N LYS A 293 -38.50 -54.57 -30.79
CA LYS A 293 -39.31 -54.73 -29.55
C LYS A 293 -38.52 -54.45 -28.26
N MET A 294 -37.18 -54.43 -28.34
CA MET A 294 -36.26 -54.16 -27.22
C MET A 294 -36.10 -52.67 -26.88
N LEU A 295 -36.65 -51.75 -27.71
CA LEU A 295 -36.54 -50.31 -27.46
C LEU A 295 -37.06 -49.90 -26.09
N THR A 296 -38.12 -50.55 -25.61
CA THR A 296 -38.72 -50.29 -24.30
C THR A 296 -37.85 -50.79 -23.15
N GLU A 297 -37.10 -51.88 -23.35
CA GLU A 297 -36.16 -52.44 -22.36
C GLU A 297 -34.89 -51.58 -22.30
N TRP A 298 -34.37 -51.12 -23.44
CA TRP A 298 -33.21 -50.21 -23.49
C TRP A 298 -33.52 -48.84 -22.87
N LYS A 299 -34.76 -48.35 -22.99
CA LYS A 299 -35.23 -47.12 -22.32
C LYS A 299 -35.12 -47.20 -20.79
N GLN A 300 -35.23 -48.38 -20.19
CA GLN A 300 -35.11 -48.55 -18.75
C GLN A 300 -33.65 -48.69 -18.28
N GLY A 301 -32.74 -49.15 -19.15
CA GLY A 301 -31.32 -49.29 -18.85
C GLY A 301 -30.47 -48.05 -19.10
N LEU A 302 -30.96 -47.08 -19.87
CA LEU A 302 -30.26 -45.83 -20.20
C LEU A 302 -30.85 -44.69 -19.35
N GLU A 303 -30.04 -44.11 -18.45
CA GLU A 303 -30.43 -42.96 -17.58
C GLU A 303 -30.53 -41.63 -18.35
N ILE A 304 -31.29 -41.60 -19.45
CA ILE A 304 -31.45 -40.40 -20.29
C ILE A 304 -32.76 -39.70 -19.89
N PRO A 305 -32.72 -38.40 -19.53
CA PRO A 305 -33.93 -37.62 -19.23
C PRO A 305 -34.91 -37.63 -20.40
N SER A 306 -36.21 -37.71 -20.08
CA SER A 306 -37.32 -37.73 -21.04
C SER A 306 -37.51 -36.41 -21.81
N SER A 307 -36.49 -35.58 -21.97
CA SER A 307 -36.50 -34.31 -22.72
C SER A 307 -35.65 -34.37 -23.99
N TYR A 308 -34.96 -35.49 -24.27
CA TYR A 308 -34.10 -35.67 -25.44
C TYR A 308 -34.72 -36.68 -26.44
N TRP A 309 -35.54 -36.19 -27.39
CA TRP A 309 -36.39 -37.02 -28.27
C TRP A 309 -35.93 -37.03 -29.73
N TRP A 310 -35.33 -38.14 -30.19
CA TRP A 310 -35.07 -38.40 -31.61
C TRP A 310 -35.99 -39.48 -32.21
N TRP A 311 -36.95 -40.02 -31.45
CA TRP A 311 -37.88 -41.09 -31.86
C TRP A 311 -39.28 -40.62 -32.31
N GLU A 312 -39.51 -39.31 -32.49
CA GLU A 312 -40.84 -38.73 -32.81
C GLU A 312 -41.05 -38.35 -34.29
N LEU A 313 -40.19 -38.80 -35.20
CA LEU A 313 -40.21 -38.35 -36.61
C LEU A 313 -40.70 -39.44 -37.58
N THR A 314 -42.01 -39.59 -37.74
CA THR A 314 -42.62 -40.29 -38.89
C THR A 314 -43.75 -39.47 -39.50
N ASP A 315 -43.39 -38.55 -40.40
CA ASP A 315 -44.06 -38.30 -41.69
C ASP A 315 -43.22 -37.32 -42.54
N PRO A 316 -42.99 -37.57 -43.84
CA PRO A 316 -42.21 -36.66 -44.67
C PRO A 316 -42.98 -35.36 -44.91
N LYS A 317 -42.41 -34.22 -44.49
CA LYS A 317 -42.97 -32.88 -44.68
C LYS A 317 -43.30 -32.63 -46.18
N PRO A 318 -44.49 -32.13 -46.52
CA PRO A 318 -44.86 -31.81 -47.91
C PRO A 318 -43.95 -30.71 -48.47
N LEU A 319 -43.63 -30.78 -49.76
CA LEU A 319 -42.86 -29.72 -50.43
C LEU A 319 -43.67 -28.41 -50.45
N PRO A 320 -43.06 -27.24 -50.22
CA PRO A 320 -43.80 -25.98 -50.07
C PRO A 320 -44.75 -25.63 -51.23
N ASN A 321 -44.33 -25.88 -52.47
CA ASN A 321 -45.19 -25.63 -53.64
C ASN A 321 -46.43 -26.53 -53.67
N GLN A 322 -46.30 -27.79 -53.21
CA GLN A 322 -47.44 -28.72 -53.14
C GLN A 322 -48.43 -28.31 -52.04
N ALA A 323 -47.93 -27.80 -50.91
CA ALA A 323 -48.77 -27.27 -49.84
C ALA A 323 -49.55 -26.03 -50.30
N ILE A 324 -48.90 -25.13 -51.04
CA ILE A 324 -49.54 -23.93 -51.58
C ILE A 324 -50.58 -24.28 -52.65
N ASP A 325 -50.29 -25.23 -53.54
CA ASP A 325 -51.26 -25.69 -54.53
C ASP A 325 -52.47 -26.38 -53.88
N ARG A 326 -52.27 -27.07 -52.76
CA ARG A 326 -53.36 -27.63 -51.96
C ARG A 326 -54.21 -26.52 -51.33
N TYR A 327 -53.58 -25.51 -50.73
CA TYR A 327 -54.26 -24.36 -50.12
C TYR A 327 -55.07 -23.57 -51.15
N GLU A 328 -54.49 -23.30 -52.32
CA GLU A 328 -55.17 -22.63 -53.41
C GLU A 328 -56.39 -23.42 -53.92
N LYS A 329 -56.27 -24.73 -54.12
CA LYS A 329 -57.40 -25.59 -54.53
C LYS A 329 -58.50 -25.64 -53.48
N ALA A 330 -58.14 -25.70 -52.19
CA ALA A 330 -59.10 -25.70 -51.10
C ALA A 330 -59.87 -24.37 -51.04
N LEU A 331 -59.17 -23.23 -51.19
CA LEU A 331 -59.80 -21.91 -51.27
C LEU A 331 -60.69 -21.72 -52.50
N VAL A 332 -60.29 -22.22 -53.67
CA VAL A 332 -61.14 -22.14 -54.88
C VAL A 332 -62.46 -22.90 -54.65
N LYS A 333 -62.41 -24.10 -54.07
CA LYS A 333 -63.63 -24.86 -53.72
C LYS A 333 -64.50 -24.12 -52.71
N LEU A 334 -63.87 -23.47 -51.73
CA LEU A 334 -64.59 -22.66 -50.72
C LEU A 334 -65.33 -21.47 -51.35
N GLU A 335 -64.83 -20.94 -52.47
CA GLU A 335 -65.39 -19.79 -53.17
C GLU A 335 -66.47 -20.16 -54.21
N GLU A 336 -66.63 -21.44 -54.56
CA GLU A 336 -67.65 -21.91 -55.52
C GLU A 336 -69.05 -22.02 -54.87
N PRO A 337 -70.13 -21.52 -55.50
CA PRO A 337 -71.49 -21.65 -54.97
C PRO A 337 -72.16 -23.01 -55.31
N PRO A 338 -73.05 -23.57 -54.45
CA PRO A 338 -73.62 -22.99 -53.23
C PRO A 338 -73.13 -23.64 -51.90
N GLN A 339 -73.01 -22.82 -50.85
CA GLN A 339 -72.63 -23.09 -49.44
C GLN A 339 -71.55 -24.18 -49.22
N PRO A 340 -70.32 -23.80 -48.82
CA PRO A 340 -69.27 -24.78 -48.56
C PRO A 340 -69.66 -25.68 -47.38
N SER A 341 -69.35 -26.96 -47.51
CA SER A 341 -69.49 -27.93 -46.42
C SER A 341 -68.44 -27.68 -45.34
N SER A 342 -68.73 -28.09 -44.10
CA SER A 342 -67.77 -28.03 -43.00
C SER A 342 -66.47 -28.82 -43.31
N ALA A 343 -66.54 -29.86 -44.14
CA ALA A 343 -65.36 -30.58 -44.61
C ALA A 343 -64.46 -29.72 -45.51
N GLU A 344 -65.04 -28.84 -46.34
CA GLU A 344 -64.29 -27.92 -47.19
C GLU A 344 -63.68 -26.78 -46.38
N LEU A 345 -64.40 -26.27 -45.38
CA LEU A 345 -63.89 -25.28 -44.43
C LEU A 345 -62.69 -25.82 -43.65
N LEU A 346 -62.81 -27.03 -43.11
CA LEU A 346 -61.71 -27.69 -42.40
C LEU A 346 -60.51 -27.95 -43.32
N GLU A 347 -60.74 -28.37 -44.57
CA GLU A 347 -59.66 -28.60 -45.53
C GLU A 347 -58.89 -27.31 -45.86
N VAL A 348 -59.54 -26.15 -45.90
CA VAL A 348 -58.85 -24.85 -46.08
C VAL A 348 -57.92 -24.56 -44.91
N LEU A 349 -58.39 -24.75 -43.67
CA LEU A 349 -57.59 -24.49 -42.46
C LEU A 349 -56.40 -25.46 -42.36
N LEU A 350 -56.63 -26.75 -42.62
CA LEU A 350 -55.57 -27.77 -42.64
C LEU A 350 -54.57 -27.54 -43.76
N ALA A 351 -55.02 -27.09 -44.94
CA ALA A 351 -54.13 -26.77 -46.04
C ALA A 351 -53.25 -25.54 -45.72
N ARG A 352 -53.76 -24.55 -44.98
CA ARG A 352 -52.95 -23.40 -44.53
C ARG A 352 -51.92 -23.77 -43.47
N ASP A 353 -52.27 -24.63 -42.53
CA ASP A 353 -51.32 -25.17 -41.56
C ASP A 353 -50.21 -25.96 -42.26
N ALA A 354 -50.53 -26.72 -43.32
CA ALA A 354 -49.53 -27.41 -44.12
C ALA A 354 -48.57 -26.45 -44.84
N VAL A 355 -49.04 -25.27 -45.29
CA VAL A 355 -48.18 -24.21 -45.85
C VAL A 355 -47.24 -23.66 -44.77
N GLU A 356 -47.74 -23.39 -43.56
CA GLU A 356 -46.94 -22.90 -42.45
C GLU A 356 -45.83 -23.88 -42.07
N VAL A 357 -46.19 -25.17 -41.95
CA VAL A 357 -45.25 -26.24 -41.63
C VAL A 357 -44.19 -26.40 -42.73
N ALA A 358 -44.57 -26.28 -44.01
CA ALA A 358 -43.64 -26.37 -45.13
C ALA A 358 -42.69 -25.16 -45.21
N GLU A 359 -43.14 -23.97 -44.82
CA GLU A 359 -42.35 -22.73 -44.86
C GLU A 359 -41.49 -22.49 -43.61
N SER A 360 -41.88 -23.02 -42.44
CA SER A 360 -41.14 -22.87 -41.16
C SER A 360 -39.67 -23.31 -41.19
N GLY A 361 -39.27 -24.10 -42.20
CA GLY A 361 -37.89 -24.54 -42.40
C GLY A 361 -37.04 -23.68 -43.36
N GLN A 362 -37.62 -22.69 -44.04
CA GLN A 362 -36.91 -21.84 -45.00
C GLN A 362 -36.55 -20.49 -44.39
N LYS A 363 -35.26 -20.11 -44.48
CA LYS A 363 -34.79 -18.81 -43.95
C LYS A 363 -35.42 -17.60 -44.65
N GLN A 364 -35.91 -17.76 -45.87
CA GLN A 364 -36.70 -16.78 -46.63
C GLN A 364 -37.36 -17.49 -47.83
N PRO A 365 -38.70 -17.52 -47.96
CA PRO A 365 -39.34 -18.02 -49.17
C PRO A 365 -39.02 -17.11 -50.37
N PRO A 366 -38.93 -17.66 -51.60
CA PRO A 366 -38.86 -16.84 -52.82
C PRO A 366 -40.00 -15.82 -52.85
N MET A 367 -39.71 -14.59 -53.28
CA MET A 367 -40.65 -13.46 -53.20
C MET A 367 -41.97 -13.74 -53.96
N GLU A 368 -41.90 -14.44 -55.10
CA GLU A 368 -43.08 -14.90 -55.85
C GLU A 368 -44.00 -15.83 -55.04
N ARG A 369 -43.40 -16.70 -54.20
CA ARG A 369 -44.14 -17.63 -53.35
C ARG A 369 -44.78 -16.92 -52.17
N LEU A 370 -44.05 -16.00 -51.53
CA LEU A 370 -44.58 -15.17 -50.46
C LEU A 370 -45.75 -14.31 -50.95
N ALA A 371 -45.62 -13.70 -52.13
CA ALA A 371 -46.71 -12.96 -52.77
C ALA A 371 -47.94 -13.83 -53.03
N LYS A 372 -47.73 -15.09 -53.45
CA LYS A 372 -48.82 -16.07 -53.61
C LYS A 372 -49.50 -16.42 -52.28
N ILE A 373 -48.74 -16.65 -51.21
CA ILE A 373 -49.31 -16.92 -49.87
C ILE A 373 -50.12 -15.71 -49.37
N ILE A 374 -49.59 -14.49 -49.48
CA ILE A 374 -50.29 -13.27 -49.08
C ILE A 374 -51.62 -13.12 -49.82
N ALA A 375 -51.62 -13.35 -51.14
CA ALA A 375 -52.82 -13.28 -51.95
C ALA A 375 -53.88 -14.32 -51.54
N LEU A 376 -53.46 -15.53 -51.15
CA LEU A 376 -54.37 -16.57 -50.64
C LEU A 376 -54.89 -16.25 -49.23
N ASP A 377 -54.05 -15.70 -48.34
CA ASP A 377 -54.45 -15.30 -46.99
C ASP A 377 -55.46 -14.12 -47.01
N ASP A 378 -55.33 -13.19 -47.95
CA ASP A 378 -56.34 -12.14 -48.17
C ASP A 378 -57.67 -12.69 -48.68
N ARG A 379 -57.64 -13.76 -49.49
CA ARG A 379 -58.87 -14.48 -49.89
C ARG A 379 -59.51 -15.19 -48.70
N LEU A 380 -58.70 -15.85 -47.86
CA LEU A 380 -59.18 -16.50 -46.65
C LEU A 380 -59.85 -15.49 -45.70
N ARG A 381 -59.28 -14.30 -45.50
CA ARG A 381 -59.89 -13.23 -44.69
C ARG A 381 -61.26 -12.79 -45.19
N LYS A 382 -61.47 -12.76 -46.50
CA LYS A 382 -62.80 -12.43 -47.07
C LYS A 382 -63.85 -13.50 -46.76
N GLN A 383 -63.41 -14.74 -46.52
CA GLN A 383 -64.26 -15.86 -46.11
C GLN A 383 -64.34 -16.05 -44.58
N ALA A 384 -63.71 -15.16 -43.80
CA ALA A 384 -63.63 -15.30 -42.34
C ALA A 384 -65.00 -15.43 -41.68
N LYS A 385 -66.00 -14.71 -42.17
CA LYS A 385 -67.38 -14.80 -41.68
C LYS A 385 -67.99 -16.19 -41.90
N VAL A 386 -67.77 -16.78 -43.08
CA VAL A 386 -68.29 -18.11 -43.42
C VAL A 386 -67.65 -19.20 -42.54
N ILE A 387 -66.37 -19.04 -42.21
CA ILE A 387 -65.64 -19.93 -41.29
C ILE A 387 -66.10 -19.74 -39.84
N ALA A 388 -66.29 -18.49 -39.41
CA ALA A 388 -66.75 -18.16 -38.07
C ALA A 388 -68.20 -18.61 -37.79
N ASP A 389 -69.03 -18.64 -38.83
CA ASP A 389 -70.43 -19.08 -38.73
C ASP A 389 -70.58 -20.63 -38.70
N ASP A 390 -69.50 -21.41 -38.88
CA ASP A 390 -69.53 -22.88 -38.78
C ASP A 390 -69.50 -23.35 -37.32
N ASN A 391 -70.51 -24.13 -36.94
CA ASN A 391 -70.71 -24.59 -35.57
C ASN A 391 -69.73 -25.68 -35.11
N LEU A 392 -68.92 -26.26 -36.03
CA LEU A 392 -67.93 -27.29 -35.72
C LEU A 392 -66.52 -26.70 -35.49
N LEU A 393 -66.33 -25.39 -35.67
CA LEU A 393 -65.01 -24.76 -35.55
C LEU A 393 -64.38 -24.94 -34.16
N ASP A 394 -65.18 -24.82 -33.09
CA ASP A 394 -64.68 -25.01 -31.72
C ASP A 394 -64.38 -26.49 -31.41
N GLU A 395 -65.16 -27.43 -31.99
CA GLU A 395 -64.88 -28.86 -31.89
C GLU A 395 -63.56 -29.22 -32.61
N TRP A 396 -63.29 -28.61 -33.76
CA TRP A 396 -62.01 -28.78 -34.47
C TRP A 396 -60.83 -28.24 -33.67
N LYS A 397 -60.95 -27.05 -33.09
CA LYS A 397 -59.89 -26.48 -32.22
C LYS A 397 -59.59 -27.41 -31.04
N ALA A 398 -60.62 -27.95 -30.40
CA ALA A 398 -60.47 -28.86 -29.27
C ALA A 398 -59.81 -30.20 -29.69
N SER A 399 -60.20 -30.75 -30.84
CA SER A 399 -59.71 -32.05 -31.31
C SER A 399 -58.32 -32.00 -31.94
N LEU A 400 -58.05 -31.00 -32.78
CA LEU A 400 -56.82 -30.89 -33.56
C LEU A 400 -55.70 -30.17 -32.83
N LYS A 401 -56.05 -29.35 -31.82
CA LYS A 401 -55.11 -28.51 -31.05
C LYS A 401 -54.13 -27.76 -31.98
N PRO A 402 -54.64 -26.98 -32.94
CA PRO A 402 -53.78 -26.30 -33.91
C PRO A 402 -52.84 -25.31 -33.21
N ALA A 403 -51.73 -24.98 -33.87
CA ALA A 403 -50.89 -23.88 -33.44
C ALA A 403 -51.71 -22.57 -33.42
N ASP A 404 -51.33 -21.65 -32.54
CA ASP A 404 -52.08 -20.44 -32.20
C ASP A 404 -52.00 -19.35 -33.29
N ASN A 405 -52.45 -19.70 -34.50
CA ASN A 405 -52.36 -18.87 -35.69
C ASN A 405 -53.64 -18.04 -35.88
N TRP A 406 -53.50 -16.86 -36.47
CA TRP A 406 -54.61 -15.89 -36.61
C TRP A 406 -55.80 -16.45 -37.41
N TRP A 407 -55.58 -17.36 -38.36
CA TRP A 407 -56.67 -17.96 -39.16
C TRP A 407 -57.57 -18.91 -38.34
N TRP A 408 -57.13 -19.34 -37.16
CA TRP A 408 -57.97 -20.06 -36.20
C TRP A 408 -58.73 -19.11 -35.24
N ARG A 409 -58.43 -17.81 -35.22
CA ARG A 409 -58.99 -16.79 -34.31
C ARG A 409 -59.94 -15.80 -34.97
N LEU A 410 -60.55 -16.16 -36.10
CA LEU A 410 -61.40 -15.27 -36.90
C LEU A 410 -62.73 -14.86 -36.23
N THR A 411 -62.90 -15.07 -34.91
CA THR A 411 -64.17 -14.97 -34.17
C THR A 411 -64.28 -13.83 -33.14
N ASP A 412 -63.26 -13.02 -32.85
CA ASP A 412 -63.33 -12.01 -31.76
C ASP A 412 -63.37 -10.54 -32.24
N GLU A 413 -64.49 -9.84 -31.98
CA GLU A 413 -64.74 -8.43 -32.39
C GLU A 413 -64.10 -7.34 -31.50
N ARG A 414 -63.31 -7.65 -30.45
CA ARG A 414 -62.71 -6.62 -29.57
C ARG A 414 -61.30 -6.22 -29.99
N SER A 415 -61.05 -4.91 -30.08
CA SER A 415 -59.72 -4.37 -30.40
C SER A 415 -58.67 -4.82 -29.38
N PRO A 416 -57.50 -5.33 -29.81
CA PRO A 416 -56.44 -5.82 -28.92
C PRO A 416 -56.04 -4.83 -27.81
N ILE A 417 -56.07 -3.52 -28.08
CA ILE A 417 -55.70 -2.48 -27.10
C ILE A 417 -56.68 -2.37 -25.94
N GLU A 418 -57.97 -2.62 -26.19
CA GLU A 418 -59.00 -2.54 -25.15
C GLU A 418 -58.89 -3.71 -24.18
N GLN A 419 -58.54 -4.90 -24.69
CA GLN A 419 -58.29 -6.09 -23.88
C GLN A 419 -57.05 -5.91 -22.99
N ALA A 420 -55.95 -5.39 -23.55
CA ALA A 420 -54.72 -5.11 -22.81
C ALA A 420 -54.94 -4.07 -21.70
N LEU A 421 -55.71 -3.02 -21.98
CA LEU A 421 -56.05 -1.99 -20.98
C LEU A 421 -56.93 -2.52 -19.85
N GLU A 422 -57.92 -3.36 -20.15
CA GLU A 422 -58.76 -3.99 -19.14
C GLU A 422 -57.93 -4.89 -18.20
N ARG A 423 -56.98 -5.65 -18.76
CA ARG A 423 -56.06 -6.47 -17.98
C ARG A 423 -55.15 -5.63 -17.08
N TYR A 424 -54.54 -4.56 -17.62
CA TYR A 424 -53.67 -3.67 -16.85
C TYR A 424 -54.41 -3.00 -15.70
N GLU A 425 -55.61 -2.49 -15.94
CA GLU A 425 -56.44 -1.87 -14.91
C GLU A 425 -56.82 -2.87 -13.81
N LYS A 426 -57.24 -4.08 -14.18
CA LYS A 426 -57.62 -5.13 -13.22
C LYS A 426 -56.43 -5.57 -12.36
N ALA A 427 -55.26 -5.78 -12.96
CA ALA A 427 -54.05 -6.15 -12.23
C ALA A 427 -53.65 -5.04 -11.25
N LEU A 428 -53.73 -3.77 -11.68
CA LEU A 428 -53.35 -2.63 -10.86
C LEU A 428 -54.30 -2.41 -9.68
N ILE A 429 -55.62 -2.57 -9.87
CA ILE A 429 -56.60 -2.54 -8.77
C ILE A 429 -56.29 -3.62 -7.73
N ALA A 430 -56.02 -4.85 -8.16
CA ALA A 430 -55.69 -5.94 -7.25
C ALA A 430 -54.41 -5.64 -6.45
N LEU A 431 -53.40 -5.01 -7.08
CA LEU A 431 -52.18 -4.56 -6.40
C LEU A 431 -52.48 -3.48 -5.34
N GLU A 432 -53.31 -2.49 -5.68
CA GLU A 432 -53.68 -1.38 -4.79
C GLU A 432 -54.50 -1.83 -3.56
N GLU A 433 -55.38 -2.81 -3.74
CA GLU A 433 -56.23 -3.35 -2.66
C GLU A 433 -55.44 -4.26 -1.69
N THR A 434 -54.31 -4.81 -2.14
CA THR A 434 -53.53 -5.77 -1.35
C THR A 434 -52.42 -5.08 -0.56
N ARG A 435 -52.54 -5.03 0.77
CA ARG A 435 -51.55 -4.34 1.65
C ARG A 435 -50.11 -4.88 1.55
N ASN A 436 -49.96 -6.18 1.28
CA ASN A 436 -48.68 -6.86 1.07
C ASN A 436 -48.85 -7.84 -0.11
N PRO A 437 -48.75 -7.36 -1.36
CA PRO A 437 -49.02 -8.18 -2.52
C PRO A 437 -47.97 -9.28 -2.69
N ALA A 438 -48.41 -10.45 -3.13
CA ALA A 438 -47.50 -11.51 -3.56
C ALA A 438 -46.72 -11.07 -4.81
N TRP A 439 -45.53 -11.62 -5.02
CA TRP A 439 -44.68 -11.28 -6.16
C TRP A 439 -45.37 -11.56 -7.50
N ASP A 440 -46.20 -12.60 -7.58
CA ASP A 440 -46.97 -12.93 -8.78
C ASP A 440 -47.89 -11.78 -9.21
N LEU A 441 -48.45 -11.04 -8.24
CA LEU A 441 -49.32 -9.90 -8.51
C LEU A 441 -48.53 -8.68 -9.00
N VAL A 442 -47.33 -8.46 -8.45
CA VAL A 442 -46.42 -7.41 -8.93
C VAL A 442 -45.98 -7.71 -10.36
N LEU A 443 -45.62 -8.96 -10.66
CA LEU A 443 -45.22 -9.39 -11.99
C LEU A 443 -46.39 -9.27 -12.99
N GLU A 444 -47.60 -9.67 -12.60
CA GLU A 444 -48.78 -9.57 -13.45
C GLU A 444 -49.07 -8.12 -13.86
N VAL A 445 -48.89 -7.15 -12.96
CA VAL A 445 -49.05 -5.73 -13.28
C VAL A 445 -48.01 -5.26 -14.31
N LEU A 446 -46.75 -5.69 -14.16
CA LEU A 446 -45.67 -5.31 -15.07
C LEU A 446 -45.86 -5.94 -16.45
N LEU A 447 -46.27 -7.21 -16.52
CA LEU A 447 -46.58 -7.92 -17.77
C LEU A 447 -47.81 -7.34 -18.46
N ALA A 448 -48.87 -7.01 -17.71
CA ALA A 448 -50.04 -6.36 -18.27
C ALA A 448 -49.70 -4.97 -18.84
N ARG A 449 -48.71 -4.27 -18.26
CA ARG A 449 -48.23 -3.00 -18.83
C ARG A 449 -47.38 -3.20 -20.09
N ASP A 450 -46.56 -4.25 -20.15
CA ASP A 450 -45.83 -4.63 -21.37
C ASP A 450 -46.81 -4.98 -22.50
N GLU A 451 -47.90 -5.69 -22.21
CA GLU A 451 -48.94 -6.00 -23.20
C GLU A 451 -49.57 -4.72 -23.79
N VAL A 452 -49.79 -3.69 -22.95
CA VAL A 452 -50.23 -2.36 -23.41
C VAL A 452 -49.15 -1.64 -24.23
N GLU A 453 -47.86 -1.95 -24.03
CA GLU A 453 -46.76 -1.40 -24.82
C GLU A 453 -46.66 -2.04 -26.20
N GLU A 454 -46.85 -3.36 -26.28
CA GLU A 454 -46.73 -4.15 -27.51
C GLU A 454 -47.84 -3.87 -28.52
N VAL A 455 -49.03 -3.49 -28.05
CA VAL A 455 -50.13 -3.11 -28.94
C VAL A 455 -49.85 -1.73 -29.56
N ASP A 456 -49.80 -1.67 -30.89
CA ASP A 456 -49.40 -0.49 -31.68
C ASP A 456 -50.06 0.82 -31.20
N LYS A 457 -49.29 1.60 -30.44
CA LYS A 457 -49.72 2.87 -29.87
C LYS A 457 -49.96 3.96 -30.91
N THR A 458 -49.32 3.85 -32.08
CA THR A 458 -49.42 4.89 -33.12
C THR A 458 -50.83 4.97 -33.72
N SER A 459 -51.61 3.90 -33.54
CA SER A 459 -52.99 3.75 -34.03
C SER A 459 -54.04 3.78 -32.91
N ALA A 460 -53.65 4.07 -31.66
CA ALA A 460 -54.54 4.02 -30.50
C ALA A 460 -55.55 5.19 -30.48
N PRO A 461 -56.85 4.94 -30.20
CA PRO A 461 -57.83 6.01 -29.97
C PRO A 461 -57.41 6.91 -28.79
N GLU A 462 -57.69 8.21 -28.88
CA GLU A 462 -57.33 9.20 -27.84
C GLU A 462 -57.80 8.79 -26.43
N LYS A 463 -58.97 8.14 -26.34
CA LYS A 463 -59.54 7.63 -25.10
C LYS A 463 -58.62 6.59 -24.44
N SER A 464 -58.07 5.66 -25.21
CA SER A 464 -57.14 4.64 -24.74
C SER A 464 -55.84 5.27 -24.24
N VAL A 465 -55.30 6.27 -24.96
CA VAL A 465 -54.09 6.99 -24.53
C VAL A 465 -54.28 7.68 -23.18
N ARG A 466 -55.41 8.35 -22.96
CA ARG A 466 -55.72 8.99 -21.66
C ARG A 466 -55.81 7.97 -20.53
N GLN A 467 -56.37 6.79 -20.80
CA GLN A 467 -56.46 5.70 -19.81
C GLN A 467 -55.06 5.15 -19.47
N ILE A 468 -54.17 4.97 -20.45
CA ILE A 468 -52.77 4.58 -20.21
C ILE A 468 -52.09 5.57 -19.26
N VAL A 469 -52.20 6.88 -19.52
CA VAL A 469 -51.58 7.92 -18.69
C VAL A 469 -52.08 7.88 -17.24
N GLU A 470 -53.38 7.67 -17.04
CA GLU A 470 -53.95 7.59 -15.69
C GLU A 470 -53.52 6.32 -14.95
N LEU A 471 -53.50 5.16 -15.62
CA LEU A 471 -53.03 3.91 -15.04
C LEU A 471 -51.52 3.97 -14.71
N ASP A 472 -50.71 4.57 -15.59
CA ASP A 472 -49.27 4.77 -15.36
C ASP A 472 -49.02 5.69 -14.16
N ARG A 473 -49.84 6.73 -13.96
CA ARG A 473 -49.79 7.59 -12.77
C ARG A 473 -50.10 6.80 -11.49
N ARG A 474 -51.06 5.90 -11.53
CA ARG A 474 -51.41 5.00 -10.41
C ARG A 474 -50.29 4.00 -10.13
N LEU A 475 -49.71 3.39 -11.17
CA LEU A 475 -48.57 2.49 -11.06
C LEU A 475 -47.37 3.16 -10.38
N LYS A 476 -47.04 4.40 -10.77
CA LYS A 476 -45.96 5.18 -10.14
C LYS A 476 -46.15 5.35 -8.63
N LYS A 477 -47.38 5.53 -8.15
CA LYS A 477 -47.67 5.62 -6.71
C LYS A 477 -47.38 4.31 -5.97
N GLN A 478 -47.46 3.17 -6.66
CA GLN A 478 -47.17 1.85 -6.10
C GLN A 478 -45.68 1.45 -6.16
N ARG A 479 -44.78 2.35 -6.59
CA ARG A 479 -43.35 2.07 -6.76
C ARG A 479 -42.68 1.45 -5.54
N PHE A 480 -43.04 1.87 -4.31
CA PHE A 480 -42.45 1.32 -3.08
C PHE A 480 -42.89 -0.11 -2.81
N VAL A 481 -44.13 -0.45 -3.17
CA VAL A 481 -44.69 -1.80 -3.03
C VAL A 481 -44.02 -2.72 -4.05
N ILE A 482 -43.87 -2.25 -5.29
CA ILE A 482 -43.22 -2.97 -6.39
C ILE A 482 -41.72 -3.18 -6.11
N ALA A 483 -41.04 -2.16 -5.59
CA ALA A 483 -39.60 -2.18 -5.34
C ALA A 483 -39.20 -2.85 -4.01
N ARG A 484 -40.15 -3.40 -3.23
CA ARG A 484 -39.91 -3.91 -1.87
C ARG A 484 -39.03 -5.17 -1.80
N GLY A 485 -38.47 -5.62 -2.93
CA GLY A 485 -37.67 -6.84 -3.00
C GLY A 485 -36.80 -6.92 -4.25
N ASN A 486 -35.81 -7.81 -4.18
CA ASN A 486 -34.76 -7.92 -5.20
C ASN A 486 -35.22 -8.64 -6.48
N GLN A 487 -36.48 -9.09 -6.54
CA GLN A 487 -37.01 -9.88 -7.66
C GLN A 487 -37.12 -9.05 -8.96
N LEU A 488 -37.39 -7.75 -8.86
CA LEU A 488 -37.50 -6.88 -10.03
C LEU A 488 -36.22 -6.88 -10.89
N ALA A 489 -35.05 -6.92 -10.25
CA ALA A 489 -33.77 -7.02 -10.95
C ALA A 489 -33.60 -8.38 -11.66
N ALA A 490 -34.05 -9.47 -11.03
CA ALA A 490 -34.02 -10.80 -11.61
C ALA A 490 -34.97 -10.94 -12.79
N TRP A 491 -36.18 -10.37 -12.69
CA TRP A 491 -37.17 -10.36 -13.77
C TRP A 491 -36.70 -9.53 -14.96
N ARG A 492 -36.16 -8.33 -14.73
CA ARG A 492 -35.63 -7.50 -15.82
C ARG A 492 -34.56 -8.24 -16.63
N ASN A 493 -33.65 -8.95 -15.96
CA ASN A 493 -32.61 -9.73 -16.63
C ASN A 493 -33.17 -10.95 -17.38
N SER A 494 -34.26 -11.55 -16.88
CA SER A 494 -34.82 -12.80 -17.44
C SER A 494 -35.83 -12.55 -18.56
N LEU A 495 -36.65 -11.50 -18.43
CA LEU A 495 -37.74 -11.15 -19.34
C LEU A 495 -37.31 -10.16 -20.43
N LYS A 496 -36.03 -9.73 -20.45
CA LYS A 496 -35.48 -8.76 -21.40
C LYS A 496 -36.30 -7.46 -21.48
N GLY A 497 -36.75 -6.93 -20.34
CA GLY A 497 -37.35 -5.60 -20.33
C GLY A 497 -36.38 -4.61 -20.97
N GLU A 498 -36.78 -4.00 -22.09
CA GLU A 498 -35.93 -3.03 -22.77
C GLU A 498 -35.57 -1.90 -21.80
N ASP A 499 -34.31 -1.43 -21.82
CA ASP A 499 -33.83 -0.35 -20.93
C ASP A 499 -34.63 0.96 -21.07
N ALA A 500 -35.47 1.09 -22.12
CA ALA A 500 -36.36 2.21 -22.36
C ALA A 500 -37.66 2.17 -21.52
N ASN A 501 -38.07 1.01 -21.00
CA ASN A 501 -39.36 0.84 -20.34
C ASN A 501 -39.28 1.22 -18.85
N TRP A 502 -39.61 2.48 -18.55
CA TRP A 502 -39.42 3.08 -17.21
C TRP A 502 -40.06 2.29 -16.05
N TRP A 503 -41.15 1.54 -16.28
CA TRP A 503 -41.83 0.77 -15.22
C TRP A 503 -41.01 -0.43 -14.73
N TRP A 504 -40.06 -0.93 -15.51
CA TRP A 504 -39.07 -1.92 -15.06
C TRP A 504 -37.94 -1.32 -14.21
N HIS A 505 -37.87 0.02 -14.17
CA HIS A 505 -36.83 0.78 -13.47
C HIS A 505 -37.39 1.63 -12.32
N LEU A 506 -38.50 1.21 -11.73
CA LEU A 506 -39.12 1.80 -10.54
C LEU A 506 -38.19 1.66 -9.32
N LYS A 507 -37.14 2.49 -9.25
CA LYS A 507 -36.26 2.60 -8.10
C LYS A 507 -36.81 3.63 -7.13
N PRO A 508 -36.86 3.36 -5.81
CA PRO A 508 -37.06 4.40 -4.83
C PRO A 508 -35.83 5.32 -4.88
N THR A 509 -35.94 6.49 -5.50
CA THR A 509 -34.87 7.49 -5.48
C THR A 509 -34.84 8.16 -4.11
N LEU A 510 -33.67 8.23 -3.46
CA LEU A 510 -33.53 8.86 -2.14
C LEU A 510 -33.92 10.34 -2.12
N VAL A 511 -33.88 11.01 -3.27
CA VAL A 511 -34.04 12.47 -3.39
C VAL A 511 -35.41 12.85 -3.94
N GLY A 512 -36.35 11.91 -4.09
CA GLY A 512 -37.57 12.15 -4.84
C GLY A 512 -37.25 12.28 -6.34
N GLY A 513 -37.97 11.55 -7.19
CA GLY A 513 -37.93 11.85 -8.62
C GLY A 513 -38.69 13.16 -8.90
N ASP A 514 -38.55 13.69 -10.10
CA ASP A 514 -39.26 14.91 -10.56
C ASP A 514 -40.78 14.87 -10.31
N ASP A 515 -41.34 13.66 -10.15
CA ASP A 515 -42.78 13.40 -9.98
C ASP A 515 -43.27 13.42 -8.51
N GLU A 516 -42.40 13.48 -7.49
CA GLU A 516 -42.81 13.58 -6.07
C GLU A 516 -42.04 14.69 -5.33
N PRO A 517 -42.72 15.75 -4.85
CA PRO A 517 -42.07 16.80 -4.09
C PRO A 517 -41.53 16.20 -2.78
N VAL A 518 -40.22 16.28 -2.61
CA VAL A 518 -39.53 15.86 -1.38
C VAL A 518 -40.20 16.54 -0.19
N SER A 519 -40.46 15.76 0.87
CA SER A 519 -40.91 16.34 2.13
C SER A 519 -39.89 17.40 2.56
N LEU A 520 -40.36 18.62 2.92
CA LEU A 520 -39.47 19.71 3.33
C LEU A 520 -38.48 19.26 4.43
N PHE A 521 -38.92 18.31 5.27
CA PHE A 521 -38.12 17.76 6.35
C PHE A 521 -36.99 16.86 5.86
N ASP A 522 -37.22 16.04 4.82
CA ASP A 522 -36.18 15.17 4.23
C ASP A 522 -35.13 15.98 3.48
N TRP A 523 -35.55 17.09 2.85
CA TRP A 523 -34.63 18.04 2.25
C TRP A 523 -33.71 18.66 3.31
N VAL A 524 -34.23 19.07 4.47
CA VAL A 524 -33.42 19.62 5.57
C VAL A 524 -32.39 18.60 6.07
N TRP A 525 -32.78 17.35 6.33
CA TRP A 525 -31.83 16.32 6.77
C TRP A 525 -30.74 16.03 5.75
N THR A 526 -31.12 15.98 4.47
CA THR A 526 -30.17 15.74 3.38
C THR A 526 -29.21 16.92 3.23
N ALA A 527 -29.70 18.16 3.26
CA ALA A 527 -28.88 19.36 3.22
C ALA A 527 -27.91 19.43 4.41
N ALA A 528 -28.40 19.12 5.62
CA ALA A 528 -27.56 19.09 6.81
C ALA A 528 -26.52 17.96 6.76
N ALA A 529 -26.87 16.77 6.25
CA ALA A 529 -25.94 15.66 6.05
C ALA A 529 -24.82 16.03 5.08
N VAL A 530 -25.13 16.73 3.99
CA VAL A 530 -24.14 17.26 3.04
C VAL A 530 -23.24 18.30 3.70
N GLY A 531 -23.80 19.20 4.52
CA GLY A 531 -23.02 20.18 5.28
C GLY A 531 -22.01 19.54 6.23
N PHE A 532 -22.43 18.54 7.00
CA PHE A 532 -21.54 17.79 7.90
C PHE A 532 -20.45 17.01 7.15
N LEU A 533 -20.78 16.37 6.03
CA LEU A 533 -19.78 15.68 5.21
C LEU A 533 -18.78 16.66 4.59
N GLY A 534 -19.23 17.83 4.14
CA GLY A 534 -18.35 18.89 3.63
C GLY A 534 -17.36 19.37 4.69
N ALA A 535 -17.85 19.62 5.91
CA ALA A 535 -16.99 20.00 7.03
C ALA A 535 -16.04 18.87 7.46
N ALA A 536 -16.50 17.61 7.46
CA ALA A 536 -15.66 16.44 7.74
C ALA A 536 -14.53 16.30 6.71
N ALA A 537 -14.84 16.49 5.43
CA ALA A 537 -13.85 16.44 4.34
C ALA A 537 -12.80 17.55 4.48
N ALA A 538 -13.20 18.76 4.91
CA ALA A 538 -12.25 19.83 5.20
C ALA A 538 -11.27 19.43 6.32
N PHE A 539 -11.77 18.93 7.46
CA PHE A 539 -10.92 18.48 8.56
C PHE A 539 -10.00 17.32 8.17
N MET A 540 -10.51 16.34 7.43
CA MET A 540 -9.68 15.23 6.96
C MET A 540 -8.64 15.69 5.95
N THR A 541 -8.92 16.70 5.12
CA THR A 541 -7.94 17.28 4.19
C THR A 541 -6.81 17.96 4.95
N THR A 542 -7.14 18.80 5.94
CA THR A 542 -6.15 19.42 6.83
C THR A 542 -5.31 18.36 7.53
N THR A 543 -5.95 17.38 8.17
CA THR A 543 -5.27 16.26 8.83
C THR A 543 -4.34 15.51 7.87
N THR A 544 -4.82 15.18 6.66
CA THR A 544 -4.03 14.48 5.64
C THR A 544 -2.82 15.30 5.23
N GLN A 545 -3.00 16.60 4.95
CA GLN A 545 -1.90 17.49 4.62
C GLN A 545 -0.85 17.50 5.73
N THR A 546 -1.26 17.60 7.00
CA THR A 546 -0.36 17.55 8.16
C THR A 546 0.45 16.25 8.23
N PHE A 547 -0.18 15.09 8.01
CA PHE A 547 0.51 13.79 8.07
C PHE A 547 1.45 13.55 6.86
N PHE A 548 1.08 14.06 5.68
CA PHE A 548 1.83 13.84 4.44
C PHE A 548 2.79 14.98 4.08
N GLN A 549 2.83 16.07 4.86
CA GLN A 549 3.80 17.12 4.68
C GLN A 549 5.20 16.51 4.79
N GLN A 550 5.92 16.52 3.67
CA GLN A 550 7.28 16.01 3.61
C GLN A 550 8.15 16.88 4.54
N VAL A 551 8.67 16.26 5.59
CA VAL A 551 9.71 16.88 6.41
C VAL A 551 11.04 16.52 5.78
N GLU A 552 11.84 17.54 5.51
CA GLU A 552 13.15 17.41 4.90
C GLU A 552 14.02 16.45 5.74
N GLY A 553 14.58 15.41 5.08
CA GLY A 553 15.47 14.44 5.72
C GLY A 553 14.82 13.17 6.30
N VAL A 554 13.50 12.99 6.21
CA VAL A 554 12.82 11.76 6.66
C VAL A 554 12.35 10.91 5.46
N PRO A 555 12.73 9.63 5.34
CA PRO A 555 12.28 8.77 4.25
C PRO A 555 10.75 8.57 4.29
N ALA A 556 10.09 8.70 3.14
CA ALA A 556 8.63 8.65 2.98
C ALA A 556 7.96 7.33 3.40
N ALA A 557 8.73 6.31 3.78
CA ALA A 557 8.26 4.99 4.12
C ALA A 557 7.38 4.96 5.40
N ASP A 558 7.74 5.73 6.43
CA ASP A 558 6.99 5.74 7.70
C ASP A 558 5.66 6.51 7.61
N ALA A 559 5.62 7.55 6.76
CA ALA A 559 4.38 8.26 6.45
C ALA A 559 3.37 7.36 5.73
N LEU A 560 3.83 6.34 5.00
CA LEU A 560 2.99 5.43 4.22
C LEU A 560 2.29 4.39 5.11
N GLN A 561 2.96 3.87 6.15
CA GLN A 561 2.35 2.88 7.06
C GLN A 561 1.21 3.48 7.90
N ASN A 562 1.40 4.67 8.47
CA ASN A 562 0.37 5.32 9.28
C ASN A 562 -0.61 6.14 8.43
N GLY A 563 -0.15 6.68 7.30
CA GLY A 563 -0.97 7.48 6.39
C GLY A 563 -1.95 6.66 5.54
N ALA A 564 -1.76 5.35 5.36
CA ALA A 564 -2.65 4.54 4.52
C ALA A 564 -4.10 4.51 5.01
N LEU A 565 -4.34 4.50 6.33
CA LEU A 565 -5.69 4.50 6.90
C LEU A 565 -6.39 5.86 6.70
N ILE A 566 -5.64 6.95 6.88
CA ILE A 566 -6.11 8.32 6.69
C ILE A 566 -6.29 8.62 5.21
N ALA A 567 -5.38 8.17 4.34
CA ALA A 567 -5.48 8.31 2.89
C ALA A 567 -6.63 7.49 2.31
N GLN A 568 -6.94 6.31 2.88
CA GLN A 568 -8.16 5.59 2.51
C GLN A 568 -9.41 6.34 2.93
N GLY A 569 -9.45 6.91 4.14
CA GLY A 569 -10.56 7.77 4.58
C GLY A 569 -10.71 9.04 3.73
N ALA A 570 -9.60 9.71 3.43
CA ALA A 570 -9.53 10.90 2.60
C ALA A 570 -9.82 10.59 1.13
N ALA A 571 -9.43 9.43 0.59
CA ALA A 571 -9.78 9.02 -0.77
C ALA A 571 -11.28 8.65 -0.86
N LEU A 572 -11.83 8.02 0.18
CA LEU A 572 -13.27 7.76 0.27
C LEU A 572 -14.05 9.08 0.34
N LEU A 573 -13.53 10.08 1.06
CA LEU A 573 -14.12 11.40 1.16
C LEU A 573 -13.79 12.35 0.01
N ALA A 574 -12.71 12.16 -0.73
CA ALA A 574 -12.43 12.89 -1.97
C ALA A 574 -13.29 12.32 -3.10
N GLY A 575 -13.49 11.00 -3.12
CA GLY A 575 -14.51 10.33 -3.92
C GLY A 575 -15.93 10.74 -3.50
N ALA A 576 -16.17 11.00 -2.21
CA ALA A 576 -17.43 11.53 -1.67
C ALA A 576 -17.49 13.06 -1.59
N GLY A 577 -16.45 13.80 -1.99
CA GLY A 577 -16.47 15.25 -2.15
C GLY A 577 -17.45 15.64 -3.25
N GLY A 578 -17.74 14.66 -4.10
CA GLY A 578 -18.97 14.58 -4.87
C GLY A 578 -20.09 13.82 -4.16
N ALA A 579 -20.55 14.19 -2.96
CA ALA A 579 -21.85 13.75 -2.46
C ALA A 579 -22.99 14.23 -3.39
N LEU A 580 -22.69 15.28 -4.17
CA LEU A 580 -23.45 15.75 -5.33
C LEU A 580 -23.16 14.98 -6.63
N THR A 581 -22.09 14.19 -6.70
CA THR A 581 -21.78 13.36 -7.87
C THR A 581 -22.47 12.02 -7.75
N LYS A 582 -22.81 11.42 -8.91
CA LYS A 582 -23.44 10.11 -8.99
C LYS A 582 -22.67 9.02 -8.24
N ASN A 583 -21.34 9.12 -8.17
CA ASN A 583 -20.49 8.14 -7.50
C ASN A 583 -20.56 8.26 -5.97
N GLY A 584 -20.60 9.47 -5.42
CA GLY A 584 -20.78 9.69 -3.98
C GLY A 584 -22.17 9.27 -3.52
N GLN A 585 -23.21 9.61 -4.29
CA GLN A 585 -24.58 9.14 -4.03
C GLN A 585 -24.67 7.61 -4.01
N LYS A 586 -24.08 6.94 -5.01
CA LYS A 586 -24.05 5.48 -5.07
C LYS A 586 -23.29 4.82 -3.92
N THR A 587 -22.24 5.48 -3.40
CA THR A 587 -21.49 4.99 -2.24
C THR A 587 -22.34 5.06 -0.97
N ILE A 588 -23.02 6.19 -0.75
CA ILE A 588 -23.96 6.36 0.36
C ILE A 588 -25.13 5.37 0.24
N GLU A 589 -25.67 5.19 -0.96
CA GLU A 589 -26.71 4.20 -1.26
C GLU A 589 -26.25 2.77 -0.94
N ASN A 590 -25.05 2.38 -1.34
CA ASN A 590 -24.50 1.05 -1.05
C ASN A 590 -24.33 0.83 0.45
N VAL A 591 -23.86 1.83 1.19
CA VAL A 591 -23.71 1.75 2.66
C VAL A 591 -25.09 1.66 3.33
N LEU A 592 -26.05 2.51 2.96
CA LEU A 592 -27.41 2.49 3.51
C LEU A 592 -28.15 1.18 3.15
N ALA A 593 -27.97 0.68 1.93
CA ALA A 593 -28.53 -0.59 1.49
C ALA A 593 -27.91 -1.77 2.26
N SER A 594 -26.61 -1.70 2.59
CA SER A 594 -25.96 -2.71 3.42
C SER A 594 -26.55 -2.78 4.85
N LEU A 595 -27.03 -1.65 5.37
CA LEU A 595 -27.66 -1.55 6.68
C LEU A 595 -29.15 -1.94 6.68
N ARG A 596 -29.73 -2.29 5.52
CA ARG A 596 -31.14 -2.72 5.36
C ARG A 596 -32.17 -1.77 6.00
N LEU A 597 -31.89 -0.47 6.03
CA LEU A 597 -32.78 0.50 6.65
C LEU A 597 -34.01 0.77 5.76
N PRO A 598 -35.22 0.89 6.34
CA PRO A 598 -36.41 1.23 5.56
C PRO A 598 -36.27 2.61 4.89
N PRO A 599 -36.75 2.80 3.64
CA PRO A 599 -36.53 4.04 2.87
C PRO A 599 -36.90 5.34 3.59
N GLN A 600 -37.96 5.31 4.41
CA GLN A 600 -38.43 6.44 5.23
C GLN A 600 -37.43 6.91 6.31
N TRP A 601 -36.41 6.12 6.63
CA TRP A 601 -35.35 6.47 7.59
C TRP A 601 -34.04 6.87 6.91
N ASN A 602 -33.93 6.77 5.58
CA ASN A 602 -32.68 6.96 4.87
C ASN A 602 -32.08 8.36 5.08
N SER A 603 -32.91 9.42 5.04
CA SER A 603 -32.46 10.80 5.25
C SER A 603 -31.90 11.01 6.67
N ARG A 604 -32.60 10.50 7.69
CA ARG A 604 -32.18 10.58 9.11
C ARG A 604 -30.94 9.72 9.40
N ALA A 605 -30.87 8.54 8.81
CA ALA A 605 -29.73 7.64 8.95
C ALA A 605 -28.48 8.21 8.26
N ALA A 606 -28.64 8.76 7.05
CA ALA A 606 -27.57 9.47 6.35
C ALA A 606 -27.06 10.64 7.18
N PHE A 607 -27.96 11.46 7.73
CA PHE A 607 -27.59 12.54 8.64
C PHE A 607 -26.82 12.05 9.88
N GLY A 608 -27.33 11.02 10.55
CA GLY A 608 -26.67 10.43 11.73
C GLY A 608 -25.27 9.90 11.40
N PHE A 609 -25.11 9.23 10.26
CA PHE A 609 -23.80 8.77 9.77
C PHE A 609 -22.87 9.94 9.45
N SER A 610 -23.34 10.96 8.74
CA SER A 610 -22.57 12.17 8.43
C SER A 610 -22.10 12.88 9.69
N CYS A 611 -22.96 12.99 10.71
CA CYS A 611 -22.61 13.57 12.00
C CYS A 611 -21.52 12.75 12.71
N LEU A 612 -21.61 11.42 12.70
CA LEU A 612 -20.59 10.54 13.26
C LEU A 612 -19.24 10.69 12.54
N VAL A 613 -19.23 10.72 11.22
CA VAL A 613 -18.01 10.94 10.41
C VAL A 613 -17.40 12.31 10.71
N PHE A 614 -18.24 13.35 10.78
CA PHE A 614 -17.80 14.70 11.16
C PHE A 614 -17.19 14.75 12.54
N LEU A 615 -17.85 14.19 13.56
CA LEU A 615 -17.33 14.16 14.92
C LEU A 615 -16.02 13.38 15.02
N GLY A 616 -15.88 12.30 14.26
CA GLY A 616 -14.62 11.55 14.15
C GLY A 616 -13.51 12.40 13.54
N ALA A 617 -13.76 13.03 12.39
CA ALA A 617 -12.79 13.90 11.71
C ALA A 617 -12.38 15.10 12.59
N TYR A 618 -13.36 15.77 13.19
CA TYR A 618 -13.14 16.89 14.09
C TYR A 618 -12.33 16.46 15.32
N SER A 619 -12.66 15.32 15.94
CA SER A 619 -11.93 14.82 17.10
C SER A 619 -10.47 14.49 16.75
N ILE A 620 -10.20 13.89 15.60
CA ILE A 620 -8.81 13.64 15.17
C ILE A 620 -8.07 14.96 14.97
N ASN A 621 -8.68 15.90 14.26
CA ASN A 621 -8.09 17.22 13.99
C ASN A 621 -7.80 18.01 15.29
N ASP A 622 -8.76 18.05 16.22
CA ASP A 622 -8.63 18.73 17.52
C ASP A 622 -7.55 18.10 18.41
N ASN A 623 -7.24 16.82 18.23
CA ASN A 623 -6.19 16.13 18.97
C ASN A 623 -4.81 16.17 18.30
N LEU A 624 -4.64 16.79 17.13
CA LEU A 624 -3.32 16.92 16.48
C LEU A 624 -2.29 17.61 17.38
N PRO A 625 -2.58 18.76 18.04
CA PRO A 625 -1.59 19.39 18.91
C PRO A 625 -1.16 18.51 20.09
N LYS A 626 -2.05 17.66 20.61
CA LYS A 626 -1.71 16.70 21.67
C LYS A 626 -0.77 15.61 21.17
N LEU A 627 -0.95 15.19 19.91
CA LEU A 627 -0.03 14.25 19.26
C LEU A 627 1.37 14.88 19.08
N GLY A 628 1.43 16.16 18.70
CA GLY A 628 2.69 16.93 18.65
C GLY A 628 3.41 16.94 20.00
N LYS A 629 2.70 17.28 21.08
CA LYS A 629 3.24 17.25 22.45
C LYS A 629 3.69 15.85 22.88
N TRP A 630 2.99 14.80 22.45
CA TRP A 630 3.39 13.42 22.73
C TRP A 630 4.71 13.05 22.04
N TYR A 631 4.89 13.40 20.77
CA TYR A 631 6.16 13.22 20.05
C TYR A 631 7.29 14.03 20.69
N GLN A 632 7.03 15.28 21.07
CA GLN A 632 8.00 16.12 21.78
C GLN A 632 8.40 15.49 23.13
N TYR A 633 7.44 14.99 23.90
CA TYR A 633 7.69 14.26 25.15
C TYR A 633 8.55 13.01 24.91
N ARG A 634 8.26 12.25 23.84
CA ARG A 634 9.05 11.07 23.46
C ARG A 634 10.47 11.45 23.06
N GLY A 635 10.64 12.52 22.28
CA GLY A 635 11.94 13.10 21.95
C GLY A 635 12.73 13.47 23.21
N ASN A 636 12.12 14.20 24.14
CA ASN A 636 12.73 14.57 25.42
C ASN A 636 13.18 13.33 26.24
N HIS A 637 12.39 12.25 26.19
CA HIS A 637 12.76 10.99 26.84
C HIS A 637 13.98 10.35 26.17
N LEU A 638 14.03 10.32 24.84
CA LEU A 638 15.15 9.78 24.07
C LEU A 638 16.44 10.59 24.27
N VAL A 639 16.36 11.92 24.39
CA VAL A 639 17.51 12.77 24.76
C VAL A 639 18.09 12.35 26.11
N ARG A 640 17.23 12.09 27.11
CA ARG A 640 17.70 11.60 28.44
C ARG A 640 18.33 10.22 28.38
N GLN A 641 18.04 9.43 27.35
CA GLN A 641 18.66 8.13 27.12
C GLN A 641 19.95 8.22 26.27
N GLY A 642 20.30 9.40 25.76
CA GLY A 642 21.42 9.58 24.84
C GLY A 642 21.12 9.18 23.38
N GLU A 643 19.87 8.85 23.06
CA GLU A 643 19.45 8.41 21.72
C GLU A 643 19.12 9.63 20.81
N LEU A 644 20.11 10.49 20.62
CA LEU A 644 19.96 11.82 20.00
C LEU A 644 19.37 11.79 18.58
N LEU A 645 19.78 10.84 17.74
CA LEU A 645 19.27 10.73 16.37
C LEU A 645 17.78 10.34 16.33
N GLN A 646 17.34 9.46 17.22
CA GLN A 646 15.92 9.11 17.34
C GLN A 646 15.10 10.25 17.97
N ALA A 647 15.70 11.01 18.88
CA ALA A 647 15.09 12.20 19.43
C ALA A 647 14.81 13.24 18.33
N LEU A 648 15.78 13.50 17.43
CA LEU A 648 15.59 14.37 16.27
C LEU A 648 14.43 13.92 15.39
N GLU A 649 14.31 12.61 15.13
CA GLU A 649 13.20 12.08 14.35
C GLU A 649 11.85 12.35 15.04
N ASN A 650 11.76 12.11 16.35
CA ASN A 650 10.54 12.41 17.12
C ASN A 650 10.22 13.91 17.11
N TYR A 651 11.20 14.79 17.24
CA TYR A 651 10.98 16.23 17.16
C TYR A 651 10.52 16.67 15.76
N ARG A 652 11.07 16.10 14.69
CA ARG A 652 10.60 16.32 13.31
C ARG A 652 9.17 15.86 13.08
N GLN A 653 8.74 14.79 13.75
CA GLN A 653 7.33 14.41 13.73
C GLN A 653 6.49 15.39 14.55
N ALA A 654 6.98 15.86 15.70
CA ALA A 654 6.28 16.84 16.53
C ALA A 654 6.02 18.16 15.79
N SER A 655 6.99 18.66 15.00
CA SER A 655 6.87 19.94 14.27
C SER A 655 5.71 19.96 13.27
N LYS A 656 5.25 18.80 12.79
CA LYS A 656 4.09 18.72 11.90
C LYS A 656 2.81 19.14 12.59
N PHE A 657 2.69 18.89 13.89
CA PHE A 657 1.41 18.99 14.61
C PHE A 657 1.29 20.21 15.53
N LEU A 658 2.37 21.00 15.68
CA LEU A 658 2.38 22.20 16.52
C LEU A 658 2.14 23.42 15.63
N GLU A 659 1.05 24.14 15.87
CA GLU A 659 0.65 25.31 15.07
C GLU A 659 0.97 26.65 15.76
N THR A 660 1.24 26.66 17.07
CA THR A 660 1.49 27.89 17.81
C THR A 660 2.98 28.27 17.76
N ALA A 661 3.27 29.54 17.52
CA ALA A 661 4.66 30.05 17.51
C ALA A 661 5.42 29.74 18.81
N GLU A 662 4.73 29.75 19.95
CA GLU A 662 5.30 29.37 21.25
C GLU A 662 5.72 27.89 21.29
N ALA A 663 4.86 26.97 20.82
CA ALA A 663 5.17 25.55 20.82
C ALA A 663 6.24 25.20 19.77
N GLU A 664 6.25 25.91 18.65
CA GLU A 664 7.30 25.81 17.64
C GLU A 664 8.64 26.29 18.18
N ALA A 665 8.68 27.38 18.95
CA ALA A 665 9.89 27.86 19.60
C ALA A 665 10.40 26.91 20.69
N GLU A 666 9.50 26.33 21.51
CA GLU A 666 9.86 25.28 22.48
C GLU A 666 10.45 24.05 21.79
N LEU A 667 9.86 23.65 20.66
CA LEU A 667 10.36 22.53 19.87
C LEU A 667 11.71 22.86 19.24
N SER A 668 11.87 24.04 18.65
CA SER A 668 13.12 24.49 18.02
C SER A 668 14.25 24.57 19.06
N LEU A 669 13.96 25.05 20.27
CA LEU A 669 14.90 25.00 21.39
C LEU A 669 15.33 23.55 21.72
N ALA A 670 14.39 22.59 21.74
CA ALA A 670 14.70 21.19 22.00
C ALA A 670 15.54 20.56 20.87
N VAL A 671 15.22 20.86 19.61
CA VAL A 671 15.98 20.41 18.43
C VAL A 671 17.39 21.02 18.43
N GLY A 672 17.50 22.32 18.70
CA GLY A 672 18.78 23.03 18.80
C GLY A 672 19.70 22.41 19.85
N LYS A 673 19.16 22.03 21.02
CA LYS A 673 19.92 21.32 22.07
C LYS A 673 20.48 20.00 21.56
N VAL A 674 19.72 19.25 20.79
CA VAL A 674 20.20 17.99 20.22
C VAL A 674 21.26 18.22 19.14
N TYR A 675 21.11 19.24 18.29
CA TYR A 675 22.15 19.59 17.33
C TYR A 675 23.44 20.07 18.00
N GLU A 676 23.34 20.86 19.06
CA GLU A 676 24.47 21.31 19.88
C GLU A 676 25.20 20.09 20.46
N GLN A 677 24.47 19.13 21.06
CA GLN A 677 25.02 17.88 21.60
C GLN A 677 25.66 16.97 20.54
N LEU A 678 25.18 17.04 19.29
CA LEU A 678 25.77 16.34 18.15
C LEU A 678 26.97 17.07 17.53
N GLY A 679 27.35 18.23 18.07
CA GLY A 679 28.42 19.08 17.51
C GLY A 679 28.04 19.77 16.19
N GLN A 680 26.77 19.77 15.80
CA GLN A 680 26.27 20.40 14.58
C GLN A 680 25.88 21.86 14.86
N LEU A 681 26.88 22.66 15.23
CA LEU A 681 26.68 24.01 15.75
C LEU A 681 25.91 24.93 14.79
N ASP A 682 26.17 24.87 13.49
CA ASP A 682 25.45 25.69 12.49
C ASP A 682 23.94 25.40 12.48
N LYS A 683 23.55 24.14 12.65
CA LYS A 683 22.13 23.77 12.72
C LYS A 683 21.51 24.15 14.06
N ALA A 684 22.28 24.03 15.15
CA ALA A 684 21.84 24.48 16.46
C ALA A 684 21.55 25.99 16.45
N GLN A 685 22.43 26.77 15.83
CA GLN A 685 22.26 28.21 15.66
C GLN A 685 20.93 28.54 14.95
N ILE A 686 20.67 27.93 13.79
CA ILE A 686 19.44 28.14 13.02
C ILE A 686 18.18 27.86 13.87
N GLU A 687 18.18 26.78 14.66
CA GLU A 687 17.04 26.44 15.51
C GLU A 687 16.89 27.39 16.71
N TYR A 688 17.99 27.89 17.28
CA TYR A 688 17.95 28.89 18.35
C TYR A 688 17.51 30.27 17.84
N GLU A 689 17.84 30.63 16.60
CA GLU A 689 17.36 31.84 15.92
C GLU A 689 15.83 31.82 15.77
N LYS A 690 15.20 30.67 15.46
CA LYS A 690 13.74 30.55 15.47
C LYS A 690 13.14 30.82 16.86
N GLY A 691 13.81 30.36 17.92
CA GLY A 691 13.40 30.62 19.30
C GLY A 691 13.48 32.09 19.72
N LEU A 692 14.29 32.90 19.03
CA LEU A 692 14.40 34.35 19.27
C LEU A 692 13.10 35.08 18.93
N GLU A 693 12.39 34.64 17.87
CA GLU A 693 11.14 35.25 17.41
C GLU A 693 10.02 35.14 18.46
N ALA A 694 9.99 34.05 19.23
CA ALA A 694 9.07 33.85 20.34
C ALA A 694 9.58 34.41 21.67
N GLU A 695 10.65 35.21 21.64
CA GLU A 695 11.24 35.82 22.82
C GLU A 695 11.72 34.82 23.90
N ASN A 696 12.02 33.58 23.51
CA ASN A 696 12.46 32.56 24.45
C ASN A 696 13.86 32.88 25.01
N THR A 697 13.91 33.17 26.32
CA THR A 697 15.17 33.58 26.99
C THR A 697 16.22 32.47 26.98
N GLU A 698 15.82 31.19 27.05
CA GLU A 698 16.77 30.09 26.96
C GLU A 698 17.41 30.02 25.56
N SER A 699 16.61 30.17 24.49
CA SER A 699 17.13 30.19 23.12
C SER A 699 18.14 31.32 22.90
N ILE A 700 17.91 32.51 23.48
CA ILE A 700 18.86 33.64 23.41
C ILE A 700 20.20 33.27 24.08
N ILE A 701 20.15 32.66 25.26
CA ILE A 701 21.35 32.21 25.99
C ILE A 701 22.12 31.19 25.16
N ARG A 702 21.41 30.23 24.56
CA ARG A 702 22.00 29.16 23.76
C ARG A 702 22.52 29.64 22.41
N LEU A 703 21.90 30.65 21.81
CA LEU A 703 22.39 31.29 20.60
C LEU A 703 23.74 31.97 20.84
N GLY A 704 23.83 32.79 21.90
CA GLY A 704 25.10 33.41 22.29
C GLY A 704 26.19 32.37 22.56
N ARG A 705 25.82 31.25 23.19
CA ARG A 705 26.73 30.12 23.41
C ARG A 705 27.21 29.45 22.13
N VAL A 706 26.31 29.09 21.22
CA VAL A 706 26.68 28.41 19.98
C VAL A 706 27.62 29.27 19.14
N ILE A 707 27.41 30.58 19.09
CA ILE A 707 28.32 31.53 18.42
C ILE A 707 29.73 31.47 19.04
N LEU A 708 29.83 31.43 20.37
CA LEU A 708 31.12 31.24 21.06
C LEU A 708 31.75 29.90 20.72
N LEU A 709 30.95 28.83 20.72
CA LEU A 709 31.45 27.49 20.41
C LEU A 709 31.95 27.39 18.96
N GLN A 710 31.24 27.99 17.99
CA GLN A 710 31.70 28.04 16.60
C GLN A 710 33.00 28.82 16.46
N GLY A 711 33.10 29.98 17.10
CA GLY A 711 34.31 30.79 17.06
C GLY A 711 35.50 30.10 17.73
N LEU A 712 35.28 29.46 18.88
CA LEU A 712 36.31 28.64 19.53
C LEU A 712 36.71 27.45 18.65
N GLN A 713 35.77 26.79 17.97
CA GLN A 713 36.07 25.70 17.04
C GLN A 713 36.99 26.16 15.90
N GLN A 714 36.80 27.38 15.39
CA GLN A 714 37.64 27.95 14.32
C GLN A 714 39.08 28.20 14.76
N VAL A 715 39.31 28.38 16.07
CA VAL A 715 40.63 28.57 16.68
C VAL A 715 41.09 27.35 17.47
N ASN A 716 40.62 26.15 17.07
CA ASN A 716 40.98 24.86 17.68
C ASN A 716 40.77 24.78 19.21
N TRP A 717 39.77 25.51 19.73
CA TRP A 717 39.34 25.53 21.13
C TRP A 717 40.30 26.16 22.14
N THR A 718 41.52 26.46 21.72
CA THR A 718 42.58 26.94 22.61
C THR A 718 43.13 28.31 22.21
N GLY A 719 43.04 28.64 20.92
CA GLY A 719 43.44 29.93 20.42
C GLY A 719 42.49 31.05 20.88
N LYS A 720 43.02 32.26 20.87
CA LYS A 720 42.24 33.48 21.07
C LYS A 720 41.30 33.67 19.88
N MET A 721 40.02 33.92 20.16
CA MET A 721 39.07 34.32 19.12
C MET A 721 39.39 35.73 18.63
N GLU A 722 39.96 35.86 17.42
CA GLU A 722 40.23 37.17 16.79
C GLU A 722 38.97 37.81 16.18
N SER A 723 37.93 37.02 15.93
CA SER A 723 36.67 37.49 15.35
C SER A 723 35.90 38.38 16.33
N VAL A 724 36.21 39.68 16.28
CA VAL A 724 35.51 40.73 17.02
C VAL A 724 34.00 40.65 16.81
N GLU A 725 33.55 40.30 15.61
CA GLU A 725 32.13 40.22 15.27
C GLU A 725 31.42 39.08 16.03
N GLN A 726 31.98 37.88 16.05
CA GLN A 726 31.39 36.74 16.77
C GLN A 726 31.37 36.98 18.29
N LEU A 727 32.47 37.48 18.86
CA LEU A 727 32.55 37.82 20.28
C LEU A 727 31.50 38.87 20.64
N ARG A 728 31.38 39.92 19.82
CA ARG A 728 30.42 40.99 20.04
C ARG A 728 28.98 40.51 19.90
N GLN A 729 28.70 39.65 18.91
CA GLN A 729 27.37 39.10 18.70
C GLN A 729 26.96 38.19 19.87
N ALA A 730 27.85 37.31 20.34
CA ALA A 730 27.61 36.49 21.51
C ALA A 730 27.35 37.34 22.76
N GLU A 731 28.16 38.37 23.00
CA GLU A 731 27.98 39.31 24.11
C GLU A 731 26.61 39.99 24.07
N ILE A 732 26.18 40.48 22.91
CA ILE A 732 24.86 41.13 22.74
C ILE A 732 23.72 40.18 23.16
N TYR A 733 23.76 38.92 22.72
CA TYR A 733 22.72 37.96 23.11
C TYR A 733 22.76 37.62 24.60
N LEU A 734 23.95 37.43 25.18
CA LEU A 734 24.09 37.17 26.60
C LEU A 734 23.62 38.36 27.45
N GLU A 735 23.89 39.60 27.02
CA GLU A 735 23.40 40.83 27.66
C GLU A 735 21.88 40.95 27.57
N LEU A 736 21.32 40.66 26.39
CA LEU A 736 19.88 40.65 26.19
C LEU A 736 19.19 39.64 27.12
N ALA A 737 19.71 38.42 27.20
CA ALA A 737 19.20 37.39 28.10
C ALA A 737 19.32 37.79 29.58
N TRP A 738 20.48 38.33 29.98
CA TRP A 738 20.71 38.79 31.35
C TRP A 738 19.71 39.88 31.76
N ASN A 739 19.52 40.87 30.89
CA ASN A 739 18.56 41.96 31.13
C ASN A 739 17.13 41.44 31.28
N ARG A 740 16.72 40.47 30.45
CA ARG A 740 15.40 39.82 30.56
C ARG A 740 15.23 39.05 31.87
N LEU A 741 16.23 38.24 32.25
CA LEU A 741 16.19 37.50 33.51
C LEU A 741 16.12 38.42 34.73
N ARG A 742 16.79 39.59 34.68
CA ARG A 742 16.69 40.62 35.71
C ARG A 742 15.28 41.21 35.79
N THR A 743 14.69 41.60 34.65
CA THR A 743 13.33 42.17 34.63
C THR A 743 12.26 41.18 35.10
N LEU A 744 12.42 39.89 34.77
CA LEU A 744 11.52 38.84 35.26
C LEU A 744 11.62 38.67 36.78
N GLY A 745 12.83 38.76 37.34
CA GLY A 745 13.05 38.70 38.80
C GLY A 745 12.42 39.86 39.58
N GLU A 746 12.36 41.05 38.98
CA GLU A 746 11.75 42.24 39.59
C GLU A 746 10.22 42.22 39.53
N ASN A 747 9.64 41.71 38.44
CA ASN A 747 8.20 41.78 38.19
C ASN A 747 7.42 40.53 38.65
N GLU A 748 8.03 39.35 38.66
CA GLU A 748 7.35 38.06 38.78
C GLU A 748 7.81 37.24 39.99
N ALA A 749 8.11 37.89 41.13
CA ALA A 749 8.49 37.22 42.38
C ALA A 749 7.53 36.10 42.84
N ASN A 750 6.34 35.97 42.23
CA ASN A 750 5.31 34.98 42.54
C ASN A 750 4.95 33.97 41.41
N GLN A 751 5.47 34.07 40.17
CA GLN A 751 4.92 33.26 39.03
C GLN A 751 5.89 32.25 38.38
N ILE A 752 7.18 32.54 38.23
CA ILE A 752 8.14 31.55 37.73
C ILE A 752 8.65 30.72 38.91
N SER A 753 8.70 29.38 38.73
CA SER A 753 9.35 28.54 39.74
C SER A 753 10.81 28.97 39.87
N VAL A 754 11.20 29.42 41.07
CA VAL A 754 12.55 29.85 41.43
C VAL A 754 13.67 28.95 40.85
N PRO A 755 13.51 27.62 40.73
CA PRO A 755 14.52 26.76 40.10
C PRO A 755 14.76 27.02 38.60
N ALA A 756 13.72 27.25 37.80
CA ALA A 756 13.89 27.42 36.34
C ALA A 756 14.66 28.71 36.01
N GLN A 757 14.32 29.81 36.67
CA GLN A 757 15.04 31.08 36.51
C GLN A 757 16.49 30.97 36.97
N ARG A 758 16.75 30.29 38.11
CA ARG A 758 18.12 30.03 38.59
C ARG A 758 18.93 29.20 37.60
N GLN A 759 18.31 28.21 36.95
CA GLN A 759 18.97 27.42 35.91
C GLN A 759 19.39 28.32 34.73
N LEU A 760 18.54 29.23 34.28
CA LEU A 760 18.91 30.17 33.20
C LEU A 760 19.99 31.16 33.64
N LEU A 761 19.93 31.67 34.88
CA LEU A 761 20.98 32.54 35.46
C LEU A 761 22.33 31.82 35.57
N LYS A 762 22.32 30.52 35.89
CA LYS A 762 23.49 29.66 35.87
C LYS A 762 24.08 29.58 34.46
N GLU A 763 23.28 29.20 33.45
CA GLU A 763 23.72 29.03 32.07
C GLU A 763 24.28 30.33 31.47
N VAL A 764 23.59 31.47 31.63
CA VAL A 764 24.09 32.76 31.13
C VAL A 764 25.40 33.17 31.80
N SER A 765 25.56 32.92 33.11
CA SER A 765 26.81 33.23 33.84
C SER A 765 27.96 32.33 33.37
N LEU A 766 27.66 31.05 33.10
CA LEU A 766 28.62 30.11 32.54
C LEU A 766 29.09 30.57 31.15
N ASN A 767 28.16 30.99 30.30
CA ASN A 767 28.49 31.47 28.96
C ASN A 767 29.24 32.80 28.96
N TYR A 768 29.00 33.70 29.92
CA TYR A 768 29.87 34.88 30.13
C TYR A 768 31.29 34.47 30.52
N GLY A 769 31.44 33.44 31.36
CA GLY A 769 32.74 32.88 31.68
C GLY A 769 33.47 32.39 30.43
N LEU A 770 32.77 31.66 29.56
CA LEU A 770 33.29 31.22 28.26
C LEU A 770 33.63 32.39 27.32
N LEU A 771 32.79 33.43 27.26
CA LEU A 771 33.04 34.63 26.46
C LEU A 771 34.35 35.31 26.86
N TYR A 772 34.59 35.48 28.16
CA TYR A 772 35.84 36.08 28.65
C TYR A 772 37.03 35.16 28.42
N TRP A 773 36.84 33.85 28.60
CA TRP A 773 37.86 32.85 28.32
C TRP A 773 38.31 32.88 26.87
N ALA A 774 37.37 32.93 25.92
CA ALA A 774 37.65 32.92 24.49
C ALA A 774 38.46 34.12 23.99
N GLN A 775 38.57 35.18 24.80
CA GLN A 775 39.37 36.38 24.51
C GLN A 775 40.80 36.29 25.06
N VAL A 776 41.09 35.30 25.91
CA VAL A 776 42.41 35.12 26.51
C VAL A 776 43.34 34.48 25.49
N ASP A 777 44.50 35.10 25.31
CA ASP A 777 45.62 34.49 24.62
C ASP A 777 46.42 33.65 25.64
N PHE A 778 46.34 32.32 25.53
CA PHE A 778 47.09 31.44 26.42
C PHE A 778 48.53 31.21 25.96
N GLU A 779 48.84 31.51 24.70
CA GLU A 779 50.20 31.42 24.16
C GLU A 779 51.01 32.65 24.59
N SER A 780 50.38 33.83 24.60
CA SER A 780 51.02 35.06 25.07
C SER A 780 50.21 35.76 26.17
N PRO A 781 50.16 35.19 27.39
CA PRO A 781 49.33 35.69 28.48
C PRO A 781 49.83 37.01 29.09
N TYR A 782 50.84 37.66 28.52
CA TYR A 782 51.33 38.97 28.98
C TYR A 782 51.48 40.00 27.85
N GLU A 783 51.08 39.67 26.62
CA GLU A 783 51.10 40.66 25.53
C GLU A 783 50.10 41.79 25.80
N GLU A 784 50.59 43.04 25.73
CA GLU A 784 49.72 44.22 25.85
C GLU A 784 48.76 44.25 24.66
N PRO A 785 47.43 44.21 24.88
CA PRO A 785 46.48 44.18 23.79
C PRO A 785 46.46 45.55 23.09
N GLU A 786 47.00 45.61 21.87
CA GLU A 786 47.06 46.86 21.09
C GLU A 786 45.68 47.38 20.66
N ASN A 787 44.60 46.58 20.68
CA ASN A 787 43.26 47.01 20.22
C ASN A 787 42.09 46.25 20.88
N LEU A 788 41.85 46.41 22.19
CA LEU A 788 40.62 45.91 22.84
C LEU A 788 39.49 46.95 22.84
N LEU A 789 38.32 46.51 22.37
CA LEU A 789 37.13 47.30 22.01
C LEU A 789 36.31 47.86 23.20
N ILE A 790 36.91 48.00 24.38
CA ILE A 790 36.26 48.59 25.57
C ILE A 790 37.14 49.72 26.09
N GLN A 791 37.07 50.88 25.42
CA GLN A 791 37.42 52.13 26.06
C GLN A 791 36.30 52.48 27.05
N SER A 792 36.30 51.86 28.23
CA SER A 792 35.71 52.54 29.39
C SER A 792 36.64 53.70 29.72
N GLU A 793 36.21 54.91 29.38
CA GLU A 793 36.93 56.19 29.44
C GLU A 793 37.34 56.65 30.87
N GLN A 794 37.46 55.73 31.84
CA GLN A 794 37.74 56.04 33.25
C GLN A 794 38.78 55.12 33.93
N ALA A 795 39.67 54.48 33.16
CA ALA A 795 40.77 53.72 33.76
C ALA A 795 41.97 54.64 34.08
N SER A 796 42.10 54.93 35.39
CA SER A 796 43.23 55.51 36.12
C SER A 796 44.62 55.09 35.62
N GLU A 797 45.60 55.99 35.75
CA GLU A 797 47.01 55.95 35.30
C GLU A 797 47.91 54.83 35.91
N ASN A 798 47.47 53.58 35.94
CA ASN A 798 48.35 52.45 36.27
C ASN A 798 48.03 51.26 35.34
N PRO A 799 48.97 50.82 34.48
CA PRO A 799 48.77 49.64 33.64
C PRO A 799 48.83 48.40 34.53
N ASP A 800 47.68 47.99 35.05
CA ASP A 800 47.47 46.69 35.68
C ASP A 800 47.48 45.63 34.55
N PRO A 801 48.32 44.57 34.62
CA PRO A 801 48.40 43.54 33.59
C PRO A 801 47.00 42.99 33.26
N ARG A 802 46.57 43.19 32.02
CA ARG A 802 45.17 42.99 31.56
C ARG A 802 44.77 41.53 31.36
N VAL A 803 45.71 40.60 31.21
CA VAL A 803 45.41 39.17 31.12
C VAL A 803 44.92 38.59 32.46
N PRO A 804 45.50 38.95 33.61
CA PRO A 804 44.88 38.75 34.92
C PRO A 804 43.42 39.20 34.96
N TYR A 805 43.06 40.29 34.28
CA TYR A 805 41.69 40.79 34.28
C TYR A 805 40.70 39.88 33.53
N LEU A 806 40.96 39.46 32.28
CA LEU A 806 40.03 38.58 31.55
C LEU A 806 39.87 37.21 32.22
N VAL A 807 40.97 36.62 32.69
CA VAL A 807 40.94 35.36 33.44
C VAL A 807 40.18 35.52 34.76
N PHE A 808 40.38 36.63 35.46
CA PHE A 808 39.62 36.95 36.67
C PHE A 808 38.12 37.15 36.38
N ARG A 809 37.75 37.81 35.28
CA ARG A 809 36.35 38.00 34.86
C ARG A 809 35.69 36.67 34.52
N ALA A 810 36.42 35.78 33.84
CA ALA A 810 35.97 34.41 33.58
C ALA A 810 35.73 33.66 34.91
N TYR A 811 36.71 33.67 35.81
CA TYR A 811 36.61 33.07 37.16
C TYR A 811 35.40 33.58 37.95
N GLU A 812 35.20 34.89 38.00
CA GLU A 812 34.06 35.51 38.69
C GLU A 812 32.70 35.09 38.10
N SER A 813 32.64 34.95 36.78
CA SER A 813 31.43 34.52 36.08
C SER A 813 31.10 33.06 36.37
N PHE A 814 32.11 32.17 36.34
CA PHE A 814 31.95 30.78 36.75
C PHE A 814 31.62 30.63 38.25
N ARG A 815 32.16 31.51 39.10
CA ARG A 815 31.83 31.53 40.53
C ARG A 815 30.35 31.83 40.76
N ARG A 816 29.80 32.81 40.05
CA ARG A 816 28.35 33.11 40.09
C ARG A 816 27.54 31.93 39.55
N ALA A 817 27.97 31.32 38.45
CA ALA A 817 27.32 30.13 37.92
C ALA A 817 27.27 28.99 38.96
N ALA A 818 28.39 28.72 39.64
CA ALA A 818 28.46 27.71 40.70
C ALA A 818 27.56 28.05 41.89
N GLN A 819 27.47 29.32 42.29
CA GLN A 819 26.54 29.75 43.34
C GLN A 819 25.07 29.53 42.95
N TYR A 820 24.70 29.78 41.69
CA TYR A 820 23.36 29.45 41.21
C TYR A 820 23.11 27.94 41.21
N GLU A 821 24.11 27.15 40.83
CA GLU A 821 24.07 25.68 40.81
C GLU A 821 23.89 25.06 42.21
N GLU A 822 24.59 25.57 43.24
CA GLU A 822 24.44 25.12 44.63
C GLU A 822 23.01 25.26 45.19
N ASN A 823 22.24 26.19 44.62
CA ASN A 823 20.88 26.51 45.04
C ASN A 823 19.79 25.81 44.21
N LEU A 824 20.19 24.95 43.27
CA LEU A 824 19.29 24.10 42.51
C LEU A 824 19.11 22.76 43.23
N PRO A 825 17.98 22.04 43.06
CA PRO A 825 17.89 20.64 43.46
C PRO A 825 19.10 19.91 42.85
N ALA A 826 19.65 18.89 43.50
CA ALA A 826 20.76 18.11 42.94
C ALA A 826 20.34 17.55 41.56
N THR A 827 20.62 18.30 40.48
CA THR A 827 20.22 18.00 39.12
C THR A 827 21.31 17.19 38.42
N ALA A 828 20.93 16.57 37.30
CA ALA A 828 21.78 15.72 36.46
C ALA A 828 22.93 16.47 35.74
N ASP A 829 23.10 17.78 35.97
CA ASP A 829 24.14 18.59 35.30
C ASP A 829 25.50 18.48 36.03
N GLY A 830 25.57 17.72 37.11
CA GLY A 830 26.81 17.14 37.65
C GLY A 830 27.83 18.08 38.26
N GLY A 831 27.44 19.30 38.60
CA GLY A 831 28.39 20.29 39.11
C GLY A 831 29.20 20.92 37.98
N LYS A 832 28.64 21.03 36.77
CA LYS A 832 29.29 21.63 35.60
C LYS A 832 29.82 23.03 35.91
N ALA A 833 29.03 23.90 36.54
CA ALA A 833 29.50 25.25 36.84
C ALA A 833 30.65 25.25 37.86
N LYS A 834 30.57 24.39 38.88
CA LYS A 834 31.68 24.15 39.82
C LYS A 834 32.94 23.64 39.11
N CYS A 835 32.78 22.78 38.13
CA CYS A 835 33.83 22.26 37.27
C CYS A 835 34.58 23.38 36.52
N TYR A 836 33.86 24.28 35.86
CA TYR A 836 34.46 25.46 35.21
C TYR A 836 35.14 26.39 36.21
N LEU A 837 34.55 26.58 37.39
CA LEU A 837 35.14 27.39 38.46
C LEU A 837 36.48 26.82 38.95
N GLU A 838 36.53 25.52 39.22
CA GLU A 838 37.76 24.83 39.64
C GLU A 838 38.86 24.95 38.57
N LEU A 839 38.48 24.87 37.30
CA LEU A 839 39.42 25.04 36.18
C LEU A 839 39.91 26.48 36.05
N ALA A 840 39.01 27.46 36.05
CA ALA A 840 39.40 28.87 35.98
C ALA A 840 40.28 29.28 37.18
N GLY A 841 40.01 28.74 38.36
CA GLY A 841 40.85 28.94 39.55
C GLY A 841 42.25 28.35 39.36
N TYR A 842 42.36 27.15 38.79
CA TYR A 842 43.65 26.55 38.45
C TYR A 842 44.46 27.39 37.45
N VAL A 843 43.80 27.88 36.39
CA VAL A 843 44.43 28.75 35.38
C VAL A 843 44.89 30.06 36.01
N GLN A 844 44.06 30.69 36.83
CA GLN A 844 44.39 31.94 37.52
C GLN A 844 45.56 31.78 38.49
N GLU A 845 45.57 30.71 39.29
CA GLU A 845 46.69 30.39 40.18
C GLU A 845 48.00 30.23 39.40
N LYS A 846 47.94 29.53 38.26
CA LYS A 846 49.09 29.32 37.38
C LYS A 846 49.65 30.62 36.80
N LEU A 847 48.79 31.48 36.26
CA LEU A 847 49.21 32.78 35.71
C LEU A 847 49.73 33.74 36.77
N ASN A 848 49.40 33.53 38.05
CA ASN A 848 49.94 34.30 39.17
C ASN A 848 51.24 33.70 39.74
N GLY A 849 51.81 32.66 39.12
CA GLY A 849 52.98 31.95 39.63
C GLY A 849 52.71 31.14 40.92
N GLN A 850 51.45 30.96 41.29
CA GLN A 850 51.06 30.21 42.49
C GLN A 850 50.96 28.72 42.16
N THR A 851 51.95 27.93 42.57
CA THR A 851 51.89 26.47 42.47
C THR A 851 51.27 25.87 43.73
N ARG A 852 49.95 25.71 43.76
CA ARG A 852 49.33 24.80 44.72
C ARG A 852 49.68 23.36 44.34
N LEU A 853 50.26 22.60 45.27
CA LEU A 853 50.47 21.16 45.14
C LEU A 853 49.12 20.46 45.24
N TYR A 854 48.50 20.14 44.10
CA TYR A 854 47.33 19.28 44.04
C TYR A 854 47.76 17.84 44.38
N ALA A 855 47.27 17.30 45.49
CA ALA A 855 47.87 16.12 46.12
C ALA A 855 47.93 14.88 45.20
N HIS A 856 46.93 14.61 44.34
CA HIS A 856 46.92 13.37 43.53
C HIS A 856 46.26 13.45 42.13
N THR A 857 45.34 14.40 41.88
CA THR A 857 44.72 14.57 40.55
C THR A 857 44.52 16.07 40.28
N PRO A 858 44.93 16.61 39.12
CA PRO A 858 44.60 17.98 38.77
C PRO A 858 43.08 18.21 38.82
N PRO A 859 42.60 19.38 39.29
CA PRO A 859 41.16 19.66 39.46
C PRO A 859 40.35 19.38 38.20
N TYR A 860 40.95 19.69 37.06
CA TYR A 860 40.37 19.52 35.76
C TYR A 860 40.08 18.06 35.39
N ARG A 861 40.95 17.13 35.79
CA ARG A 861 40.79 15.70 35.50
C ARG A 861 39.71 15.11 36.39
N ALA A 862 39.73 15.46 37.68
CA ALA A 862 38.66 15.10 38.60
C ALA A 862 37.31 15.71 38.20
N CYS A 863 37.31 16.87 37.56
CA CYS A 863 36.13 17.45 36.94
C CYS A 863 35.66 16.63 35.75
N TYR A 864 36.52 16.39 34.75
CA TYR A 864 36.17 15.61 33.57
C TYR A 864 35.61 14.22 33.93
N ASP A 865 36.29 13.50 34.82
CA ASP A 865 35.87 12.18 35.29
C ASP A 865 34.47 12.22 35.95
N ARG A 866 34.15 13.31 36.68
CA ARG A 866 32.81 13.52 37.25
C ARG A 866 31.75 13.78 36.17
N LEU A 867 32.09 14.57 35.15
CA LEU A 867 31.18 14.93 34.08
C LEU A 867 30.82 13.73 33.21
N ILE A 868 31.82 12.94 32.77
CA ILE A 868 31.58 11.75 31.92
C ILE A 868 30.88 10.61 32.66
N ALA A 869 30.98 10.56 34.00
CA ALA A 869 30.31 9.54 34.80
C ALA A 869 28.79 9.75 34.91
N GLN A 870 28.27 10.89 34.45
CA GLN A 870 26.83 11.18 34.54
C GLN A 870 26.08 10.73 33.28
N PRO A 871 25.06 9.86 33.41
CA PRO A 871 24.25 9.46 32.27
C PRO A 871 23.46 10.65 31.71
N GLY A 872 23.55 10.88 30.40
CA GLY A 872 22.91 12.00 29.70
C GLY A 872 23.74 13.29 29.68
N TYR A 873 25.00 13.24 30.10
CA TYR A 873 25.90 14.39 29.98
C TYR A 873 26.22 14.69 28.50
N ASP A 874 26.28 15.97 28.18
CA ASP A 874 26.67 16.44 26.85
C ASP A 874 28.15 16.15 26.62
N LEU A 875 28.42 15.10 25.83
CA LEU A 875 29.76 14.68 25.47
C LEU A 875 30.53 15.79 24.74
N TYR A 876 29.84 16.70 24.03
CA TYR A 876 30.47 17.80 23.32
C TYR A 876 31.03 18.84 24.30
N ASP A 877 30.27 19.20 25.34
CA ASP A 877 30.75 20.07 26.42
C ASP A 877 31.92 19.46 27.20
N GLY A 878 31.85 18.16 27.49
CA GLY A 878 32.91 17.43 28.16
C GLY A 878 34.19 17.38 27.32
N ALA A 879 34.06 17.16 26.02
CA ALA A 879 35.16 17.16 25.07
C ALA A 879 35.78 18.55 24.89
N LEU A 880 34.96 19.60 24.87
CA LEU A 880 35.39 20.99 24.85
C LEU A 880 36.33 21.30 26.01
N VAL A 881 35.86 21.04 27.23
CA VAL A 881 36.61 21.22 28.47
C VAL A 881 37.89 20.40 28.39
N TRP A 882 37.79 19.11 28.08
CA TRP A 882 38.95 18.22 28.03
C TRP A 882 40.01 18.65 27.01
N HIS A 883 39.62 19.06 25.80
CA HIS A 883 40.55 19.44 24.75
C HIS A 883 41.29 20.74 25.09
N THR A 884 40.58 21.77 25.59
CA THR A 884 41.20 23.03 26.01
C THR A 884 42.24 22.83 27.12
N ILE A 885 42.05 21.82 27.96
CA ILE A 885 42.95 21.57 29.10
C ILE A 885 44.15 20.68 28.75
N ASN A 886 43.92 19.64 27.95
CA ASN A 886 44.86 18.52 27.84
C ASN A 886 45.93 18.72 26.76
N SER A 887 45.72 19.63 25.79
CA SER A 887 46.72 19.91 24.76
C SER A 887 47.71 21.03 25.14
N ASP A 888 47.28 22.07 25.87
CA ASP A 888 48.05 23.34 25.84
C ASP A 888 48.66 23.76 27.19
N ILE A 889 48.07 23.38 28.33
CA ILE A 889 48.70 23.65 29.65
C ILE A 889 50.08 22.99 29.80
N PRO A 890 50.34 21.80 29.24
CA PRO A 890 51.69 21.23 29.20
C PRO A 890 52.68 22.02 28.32
N ALA A 891 52.23 22.73 27.28
CA ALA A 891 53.09 23.53 26.39
C ALA A 891 53.56 24.82 27.08
N ILE A 892 52.65 25.52 27.77
CA ILE A 892 52.99 26.66 28.66
C ILE A 892 54.02 26.26 29.73
N LYS A 893 53.98 24.99 30.17
CA LYS A 893 54.92 24.43 31.14
C LYS A 893 56.31 24.16 30.56
N ALA A 894 56.44 23.93 29.26
CA ALA A 894 57.73 23.72 28.61
C ALA A 894 58.45 25.07 28.42
N GLU A 895 57.75 26.11 27.94
CA GLU A 895 58.35 27.43 27.70
C GLU A 895 58.76 28.17 28.99
N ILE A 896 57.95 28.11 30.05
CA ILE A 896 58.31 28.75 31.34
C ILE A 896 59.52 28.07 31.99
N ASN A 897 59.63 26.74 31.88
CA ASN A 897 60.77 26.01 32.41
C ASN A 897 62.03 26.27 31.57
N GLU A 898 61.92 26.37 30.24
CA GLU A 898 63.05 26.73 29.37
C GLU A 898 63.52 28.17 29.62
N SER A 899 62.61 29.13 29.83
CA SER A 899 62.98 30.52 30.13
C SER A 899 63.64 30.68 31.51
N GLU A 900 63.16 29.94 32.53
CA GLU A 900 63.79 29.93 33.86
C GLU A 900 65.14 29.21 33.86
N GLU A 901 65.32 28.13 33.07
CA GLU A 901 66.63 27.48 32.90
C GLU A 901 67.63 28.41 32.19
N GLN A 902 67.19 29.15 31.17
CA GLN A 902 68.04 30.06 30.39
C GLN A 902 68.42 31.32 31.19
N GLU A 903 67.49 31.88 31.97
CA GLU A 903 67.80 33.00 32.89
C GLU A 903 68.73 32.57 34.03
N ASN A 904 68.59 31.34 34.54
CA ASN A 904 69.51 30.77 35.53
C ASN A 904 70.89 30.45 34.93
N GLU A 905 70.97 30.03 33.66
CA GLU A 905 72.24 29.86 32.93
C GLU A 905 72.95 31.20 32.73
N ASP A 906 72.24 32.26 32.32
CA ASP A 906 72.80 33.59 32.13
C ASP A 906 73.25 34.23 33.47
N LEU A 907 72.49 34.02 34.56
CA LEU A 907 72.89 34.41 35.91
C LEU A 907 74.11 33.62 36.41
N ALA A 908 74.24 32.34 36.03
CA ALA A 908 75.42 31.53 36.35
C ALA A 908 76.67 31.97 35.56
N ILE A 909 76.51 32.40 34.31
CA ILE A 909 77.60 32.92 33.47
C ILE A 909 78.12 34.28 33.99
N THR A 910 77.25 35.07 34.64
CA THR A 910 77.63 36.37 35.22
C THR A 910 78.35 36.26 36.59
N GLN A 911 78.44 35.05 37.18
CA GLN A 911 79.12 34.80 38.46
C GLN A 911 80.44 34.02 38.35
N LEU A 912 81.16 34.15 37.23
CA LEU A 912 82.52 33.59 37.13
C LEU A 912 83.50 34.39 38.02
N PRO A 913 84.26 33.71 38.92
CA PRO A 913 85.22 34.37 39.78
C PRO A 913 86.45 34.84 38.98
N GLU A 914 86.92 36.03 39.31
CA GLU A 914 88.16 36.67 38.83
C GLU A 914 89.35 35.68 38.88
N PRO A 915 90.18 35.56 37.83
CA PRO A 915 91.19 34.51 37.77
C PRO A 915 92.36 34.79 38.72
N ALA A 916 92.49 33.93 39.72
CA ALA A 916 93.68 33.86 40.57
C ALA A 916 94.90 33.40 39.76
N GLN A 917 95.96 34.21 39.81
CA GLN A 917 97.30 33.85 39.32
C GLN A 917 97.89 32.71 40.16
N VAL A 918 98.24 31.58 39.55
CA VAL A 918 99.09 30.57 40.18
C VAL A 918 100.16 30.05 39.21
N GLN A 919 101.36 29.98 39.77
CA GLN A 919 102.65 29.64 39.17
C GLN A 919 102.76 28.21 38.66
N VAL A 920 103.52 28.08 37.58
CA VAL A 920 103.98 26.82 36.98
C VAL A 920 105.15 26.25 37.79
N GLN A 921 105.01 25.01 38.27
CA GLN A 921 106.14 24.10 38.46
C GLN A 921 105.83 22.74 37.82
N ALA A 922 106.85 22.24 37.13
CA ALA A 922 106.85 21.15 36.17
C ALA A 922 106.95 19.75 36.80
N THR A 923 107.00 18.73 35.91
CA THR A 923 107.38 17.30 36.04
C THR A 923 106.21 16.32 36.22
N GLU A 924 106.15 15.15 35.59
CA GLU A 924 106.84 14.49 34.45
C GLU A 924 106.09 13.16 34.23
N SER A 925 105.97 12.69 32.99
CA SER A 925 105.83 11.27 32.57
C SER A 925 104.60 10.45 33.04
N ALA A 926 104.07 9.43 32.35
CA ALA A 926 104.16 8.87 31.01
C ALA A 926 103.11 7.72 30.95
N SER A 927 102.58 7.45 29.74
CA SER A 927 102.01 6.17 29.21
C SER A 927 100.89 5.46 30.00
N GLU A 928 99.80 4.99 29.42
CA GLU A 928 99.51 4.53 28.03
C GLU A 928 98.01 4.72 27.73
#